data_AF-A0AAE1UHD4-F1
#
_entry.id   AF-A0AAE1UHD4-F1
#
_cell.length_a   1.000
_cell.length_b   1.000
_cell.length_c   1.000
_cell.angle_alpha   90.00
_cell.angle_beta   90.00
_cell.angle_gamma   90.00
#
_symmetry.space_group_name_H-M   'P 1'
#
loop_
_entity.id
_entity.type
_entity.pdbx_description
1 polymer ?
#
loop_
_entity_poly.entity_id
_entity_poly.type
_entity_poly.pdbx_seq_one_letter_code
_entity_poly.pdbx_strand_id
1 'polypeptide(L)'
;MAYSNKVHTVAALGRPFHLGSLYDMRSEQIISGVTLWNKEDLDKVTHKQRSSNSDFHVIASNTFSDCASALDISGSLKLSFMGGLVDISGAAKILNNRQLTGRSQRVVLQYKCTTVAEELTMERLGPGCITHPQIFDQGFATHVVTGIEYGAHAFFVFDRIFKYSESEKAKTFNLEATIKMVSIDATYKSSDHDEQMDDNMECRFYGDFALSENITTYKDAVKTYRELPKLLGKTFENAVPVKVTLFPLVLLDSRASRLVREISNHLISDTENTLETLHNLRVRCNDMLSSDISNSCPNFCLEISEFSSLIQDYKYSFQGDLLSLLPIIRGGGEEEIRLTELLERKEKSPFSNHFLNSWIDKKEAQLKILDEYLTYLPEITFATAIGDFEKMVLSPSNRHVLRLVIYIPSMRFQLENMKKYIRNKEPGENCQHMLETSMIPGLIYSKSNVNSILRSFKMFVISNRDKTSSSFIAMQEATDAKELSVSILHYKDGVCKSKDYQLPSAPGKVTVAEDDIWHDCVIISWSPPEHGAATTQMYCVTYKESESDQSANTVWSDTCQTTLCNLTPNTKYQVAVQAWCEVGYSTCSDISEVKTRPASPPGIPTVHLISPTTVQLRWSPPLIMAPTCSLKSYTVRQKKDSQGEEWITKKDQVMDYYSCTLTISSDSPLTFTVVANCNPAGRSRYSQPNDFIVNAGSKATTELKEELIRSSQLVNVGLPGIYQPPFNLTVNRSEEGITRYELGQKCAATEKIIILLGETGRARLPMSLLTLFIIKMGSWCPIHSPSLTLQDLAVMEVSLETMKSYLILKTSSQLVVLAA
;
A
#
# COMPACT_ATOMS: atom_id res chain seq x y z
N MET A 1 61.42 3.82 8.27
CA MET A 1 62.59 2.93 8.53
C MET A 1 63.79 3.44 7.73
N ALA A 2 65.03 3.23 8.18
CA ALA A 2 66.22 3.58 7.39
C ALA A 2 66.32 2.67 6.16
N TYR A 3 66.51 3.25 4.97
CA TYR A 3 66.64 2.50 3.72
C TYR A 3 67.88 1.58 3.73
N SER A 4 67.73 0.35 3.23
CA SER A 4 68.87 -0.53 3.00
C SER A 4 69.40 -0.35 1.58
N ASN A 5 70.70 -0.07 1.42
CA ASN A 5 71.36 0.05 0.11
C ASN A 5 71.47 -1.32 -0.59
N LYS A 6 70.34 -1.91 -0.97
CA LYS A 6 70.25 -3.21 -1.66
C LYS A 6 69.95 -3.00 -3.14
N VAL A 7 70.22 -4.03 -3.93
CA VAL A 7 69.76 -4.08 -5.33
C VAL A 7 68.25 -4.33 -5.32
N HIS A 8 67.52 -3.58 -6.15
CA HIS A 8 66.07 -3.70 -6.26
C HIS A 8 65.67 -4.21 -7.64
N THR A 9 64.62 -5.02 -7.71
CA THR A 9 63.98 -5.41 -8.97
C THR A 9 62.62 -4.76 -9.03
N VAL A 10 62.33 -4.07 -10.13
CA VAL A 10 61.06 -3.34 -10.35
C VAL A 10 60.43 -3.72 -11.68
N ALA A 11 59.11 -3.64 -11.76
CA ALA A 11 58.39 -3.82 -13.01
C ALA A 11 58.62 -2.63 -13.96
N ALA A 12 58.85 -2.94 -15.24
CA ALA A 12 59.11 -1.92 -16.26
C ALA A 12 57.85 -1.12 -16.63
N LEU A 13 56.68 -1.78 -16.67
CA LEU A 13 55.35 -1.19 -16.92
C LEU A 13 55.23 -0.48 -18.28
N GLY A 14 55.93 -0.99 -19.29
CA GLY A 14 55.95 -0.42 -20.64
C GLY A 14 56.77 0.86 -20.75
N ARG A 15 57.56 1.22 -19.73
CA ARG A 15 58.50 2.35 -19.80
C ARG A 15 59.77 1.94 -20.57
N PRO A 16 60.38 2.86 -21.34
CA PRO A 16 61.51 2.55 -22.20
C PRO A 16 62.81 2.46 -21.39
N PHE A 17 63.07 1.30 -20.79
CA PHE A 17 64.32 1.04 -20.08
C PHE A 17 65.43 0.59 -21.01
N HIS A 18 66.64 1.11 -20.77
CA HIS A 18 67.87 0.66 -21.41
C HIS A 18 68.93 0.38 -20.35
N LEU A 19 69.82 -0.57 -20.63
CA LEU A 19 70.94 -0.90 -19.75
C LEU A 19 71.79 0.36 -19.50
N GLY A 20 72.25 0.56 -18.27
CA GLY A 20 73.01 1.75 -17.88
C GLY A 20 72.20 3.05 -17.75
N SER A 21 70.88 3.01 -17.98
CA SER A 21 70.01 4.18 -17.74
C SER A 21 70.00 4.55 -16.27
N LEU A 22 69.98 5.85 -16.00
CA LEU A 22 69.86 6.38 -14.65
C LEU A 22 68.39 6.42 -14.23
N TYR A 23 68.12 6.10 -12.96
CA TYR A 23 66.77 6.03 -12.41
C TYR A 23 66.70 6.72 -11.06
N ASP A 24 65.68 7.56 -10.87
CA ASP A 24 65.37 8.14 -9.58
C ASP A 24 64.20 7.41 -8.91
N MET A 25 64.51 6.54 -7.95
CA MET A 25 63.52 5.80 -7.17
C MET A 25 62.68 6.70 -6.23
N ARG A 26 63.08 7.97 -6.01
CA ARG A 26 62.28 8.93 -5.24
C ARG A 26 60.99 9.29 -6.00
N SER A 27 61.14 9.64 -7.27
CA SER A 27 60.07 10.08 -8.18
C SER A 27 59.63 9.02 -9.20
N GLU A 28 60.27 7.85 -9.24
CA GLU A 28 60.10 6.76 -10.22
C GLU A 28 60.36 7.16 -11.68
N GLN A 29 61.28 8.10 -11.90
CA GLN A 29 61.57 8.67 -13.22
C GLN A 29 62.84 8.09 -13.84
N ILE A 30 62.80 7.85 -15.15
CA ILE A 30 63.96 7.48 -15.97
C ILE A 30 64.65 8.76 -16.42
N ILE A 31 65.93 8.91 -16.10
CA ILE A 31 66.70 10.10 -16.48
C ILE A 31 67.26 9.89 -17.89
N SER A 32 66.76 10.68 -18.83
CA SER A 32 67.17 10.62 -20.23
C SER A 32 68.30 11.60 -20.53
N GLY A 33 69.20 11.23 -21.44
CA GLY A 33 70.28 12.12 -21.93
C GLY A 33 71.53 12.18 -21.06
N VAL A 34 71.58 11.44 -19.96
CA VAL A 34 72.74 11.39 -19.04
C VAL A 34 73.09 9.92 -18.77
N THR A 35 74.35 9.52 -18.99
CA THR A 35 74.81 8.13 -18.82
C THR A 35 76.16 8.06 -18.12
N LEU A 36 76.35 7.05 -17.26
CA LEU A 36 77.63 6.83 -16.56
C LEU A 36 78.75 6.34 -17.51
N TRP A 37 78.36 5.65 -18.58
CA TRP A 37 79.26 5.04 -19.55
C TRP A 37 78.97 5.53 -20.96
N ASN A 38 80.01 5.50 -21.81
CA ASN A 38 79.83 5.57 -23.25
C ASN A 38 79.21 4.26 -23.78
N LYS A 39 78.46 4.35 -24.87
CA LYS A 39 77.77 3.20 -25.47
C LYS A 39 78.72 2.05 -25.82
N GLU A 40 79.87 2.36 -26.42
CA GLU A 40 80.88 1.38 -26.82
C GLU A 40 81.49 0.61 -25.63
N ASP A 41 81.58 1.26 -24.47
CA ASP A 41 82.09 0.62 -23.27
C ASP A 41 81.01 -0.26 -22.64
N LEU A 42 79.76 0.22 -22.60
CA LEU A 42 78.61 -0.53 -22.09
C LEU A 42 78.36 -1.83 -22.87
N ASP A 43 78.46 -1.79 -24.21
CA ASP A 43 78.26 -2.95 -25.07
C ASP A 43 79.29 -4.07 -24.80
N LYS A 44 80.52 -3.72 -24.40
CA LYS A 44 81.58 -4.71 -24.05
C LYS A 44 81.31 -5.43 -22.72
N VAL A 45 80.52 -4.82 -21.83
CA VAL A 45 80.30 -5.29 -20.45
C VAL A 45 78.96 -6.02 -20.30
N THR A 46 78.13 -6.01 -21.35
CA THR A 46 76.78 -6.57 -21.37
C THR A 46 76.82 -8.08 -21.64
N HIS A 47 76.30 -8.87 -20.70
CA HIS A 47 76.04 -10.30 -20.87
C HIS A 47 74.58 -10.52 -21.23
N LYS A 48 74.31 -11.36 -22.24
CA LYS A 48 72.95 -11.73 -22.66
C LYS A 48 72.70 -13.20 -22.37
N GLN A 49 71.72 -13.49 -21.54
CA GLN A 49 71.25 -14.84 -21.25
C GLN A 49 69.87 -15.04 -21.89
N ARG A 50 69.73 -16.12 -22.68
CA ARG A 50 68.42 -16.50 -23.23
C ARG A 50 67.66 -17.36 -22.23
N SER A 51 66.40 -17.03 -22.00
CA SER A 51 65.49 -17.76 -21.12
C SER A 51 64.08 -17.70 -21.72
N SER A 52 63.65 -18.77 -22.38
CA SER A 52 62.26 -18.86 -22.87
C SER A 52 61.39 -19.51 -21.82
N ASN A 53 60.59 -18.71 -21.11
CA ASN A 53 59.55 -19.22 -20.23
C ASN A 53 58.22 -18.52 -20.55
N SER A 54 57.19 -19.31 -20.83
CA SER A 54 55.84 -18.82 -21.06
C SER A 54 54.95 -19.36 -19.96
N ASP A 55 54.31 -18.46 -19.23
CA ASP A 55 53.43 -18.78 -18.12
C ASP A 55 52.06 -18.15 -18.37
N PHE A 56 51.00 -18.80 -17.92
CA PHE A 56 49.64 -18.30 -18.11
C PHE A 56 48.87 -18.35 -16.80
N HIS A 57 48.13 -17.28 -16.55
CA HIS A 57 47.39 -17.13 -15.31
C HIS A 57 45.99 -16.62 -15.64
N VAL A 58 44.97 -17.31 -15.13
CA VAL A 58 43.60 -16.80 -15.16
C VAL A 58 43.35 -16.09 -13.84
N ILE A 59 43.07 -14.79 -13.92
CA ILE A 59 42.79 -13.96 -12.74
C ILE A 59 41.27 -13.80 -12.66
N ALA A 60 40.68 -14.58 -11.76
CA ALA A 60 39.27 -14.51 -11.42
C ALA A 60 39.02 -13.47 -10.32
N SER A 61 39.67 -12.31 -10.43
CA SER A 61 39.50 -11.21 -9.51
C SER A 61 39.77 -9.88 -10.20
N ASN A 62 39.08 -8.84 -9.75
CA ASN A 62 38.88 -7.57 -10.44
C ASN A 62 39.44 -6.38 -9.64
N THR A 63 40.17 -6.63 -8.55
CA THR A 63 40.69 -5.56 -7.70
C THR A 63 41.95 -4.93 -8.28
N PHE A 64 42.31 -3.74 -7.78
CA PHE A 64 43.62 -3.14 -8.06
C PHE A 64 44.76 -4.09 -7.73
N SER A 65 44.70 -4.67 -6.53
CA SER A 65 45.77 -5.48 -5.96
C SER A 65 46.04 -6.71 -6.82
N ASP A 66 45.02 -7.33 -7.39
CA ASP A 66 45.19 -8.52 -8.25
C ASP A 66 45.87 -8.17 -9.56
N CYS A 67 45.44 -7.08 -10.22
CA CYS A 67 46.09 -6.60 -11.44
C CYS A 67 47.53 -6.12 -11.19
N ALA A 68 47.77 -5.47 -10.05
CA ALA A 68 49.11 -5.07 -9.62
C ALA A 68 50.00 -6.29 -9.38
N SER A 69 49.49 -7.31 -8.67
CA SER A 69 50.20 -8.56 -8.39
C SER A 69 50.52 -9.33 -9.66
N ALA A 70 49.59 -9.36 -10.63
CA ALA A 70 49.80 -9.96 -11.95
C ALA A 70 50.99 -9.36 -12.72
N LEU A 71 51.22 -8.07 -12.51
CA LEU A 71 52.33 -7.31 -13.10
C LEU A 71 53.58 -7.29 -12.20
N ASP A 72 53.61 -8.10 -11.14
CA ASP A 72 54.68 -8.14 -10.13
C ASP A 72 54.92 -6.76 -9.45
N ILE A 73 53.87 -5.93 -9.31
CA ILE A 73 53.91 -4.62 -8.65
C ILE A 73 53.58 -4.78 -7.16
N SER A 74 54.52 -4.40 -6.29
CA SER A 74 54.33 -4.44 -4.84
C SER A 74 55.02 -3.27 -4.12
N GLY A 75 54.69 -3.08 -2.85
CA GLY A 75 55.36 -2.14 -1.95
C GLY A 75 55.41 -0.70 -2.48
N SER A 76 56.62 -0.15 -2.54
CA SER A 76 56.87 1.25 -2.92
C SER A 76 56.36 1.60 -4.33
N LEU A 77 56.54 0.71 -5.31
CA LEU A 77 56.11 0.95 -6.69
C LEU A 77 54.58 1.03 -6.81
N LYS A 78 53.87 0.21 -6.02
CA LYS A 78 52.40 0.24 -5.94
C LYS A 78 51.90 1.60 -5.46
N LEU A 79 52.51 2.12 -4.40
CA LEU A 79 52.19 3.44 -3.86
C LEU A 79 52.54 4.57 -4.85
N SER A 80 53.67 4.45 -5.55
CA SER A 80 54.07 5.41 -6.59
C SER A 80 53.04 5.48 -7.73
N PHE A 81 52.56 4.33 -8.19
CA PHE A 81 51.51 4.27 -9.20
C PHE A 81 50.22 4.94 -8.72
N MET A 82 49.78 4.62 -7.50
CA MET A 82 48.58 5.21 -6.90
C MET A 82 48.68 6.73 -6.73
N GLY A 83 49.88 7.24 -6.44
CA GLY A 83 50.19 8.66 -6.37
C GLY A 83 50.42 9.34 -7.73
N GLY A 84 50.34 8.62 -8.85
CA GLY A 84 50.52 9.18 -10.19
C GLY A 84 51.97 9.49 -10.57
N LEU A 85 52.97 8.91 -9.89
CA LEU A 85 54.39 9.11 -10.20
C LEU A 85 54.89 8.26 -11.38
N VAL A 86 54.12 7.23 -11.77
CA VAL A 86 54.55 6.22 -12.72
C VAL A 86 53.69 6.29 -13.98
N ASP A 87 54.33 6.59 -15.10
CA ASP A 87 53.71 6.46 -16.41
C ASP A 87 53.67 4.99 -16.83
N ILE A 88 52.53 4.57 -17.39
CA ILE A 88 52.29 3.19 -17.82
C ILE A 88 51.97 3.12 -19.31
N SER A 89 52.46 2.07 -19.96
CA SER A 89 52.18 1.81 -21.37
C SER A 89 51.97 0.31 -21.63
N GLY A 90 51.58 -0.05 -22.86
CA GLY A 90 51.36 -1.45 -23.25
C GLY A 90 50.36 -2.19 -22.35
N ALA A 91 50.76 -3.37 -21.87
CA ALA A 91 49.96 -4.22 -21.00
C ALA A 91 49.62 -3.57 -19.65
N ALA A 92 50.48 -2.70 -19.12
CA ALA A 92 50.28 -2.05 -17.83
C ALA A 92 49.07 -1.10 -17.80
N LYS A 93 48.53 -0.72 -18.97
CA LYS A 93 47.27 0.04 -19.09
C LYS A 93 46.07 -0.63 -18.41
N ILE A 94 46.13 -1.94 -18.17
CA ILE A 94 45.12 -2.67 -17.39
C ILE A 94 44.88 -2.06 -16.01
N LEU A 95 45.90 -1.47 -15.36
CA LEU A 95 45.78 -0.88 -14.03
C LEU A 95 44.80 0.30 -13.99
N ASN A 96 44.64 1.00 -15.13
CA ASN A 96 43.68 2.09 -15.30
C ASN A 96 42.28 1.59 -15.68
N ASN A 97 42.15 0.34 -16.15
CA ASN A 97 40.84 -0.24 -16.45
C ASN A 97 40.17 -0.70 -15.15
N ARG A 98 39.38 0.20 -14.59
CA ARG A 98 38.58 -0.05 -13.40
C ARG A 98 37.15 -0.38 -13.77
N GLN A 99 36.52 -1.24 -12.99
CA GLN A 99 35.11 -1.57 -13.15
C GLN A 99 34.25 -0.33 -12.86
N LEU A 100 33.25 -0.08 -13.72
CA LEU A 100 32.38 1.10 -13.58
C LEU A 100 31.04 0.80 -12.88
N THR A 101 30.65 -0.47 -12.81
CA THR A 101 29.38 -0.95 -12.26
C THR A 101 29.60 -2.22 -11.43
N GLY A 102 28.96 -2.34 -10.27
CA GLY A 102 29.01 -3.56 -9.44
C GLY A 102 28.14 -4.68 -10.00
N ARG A 103 27.36 -4.40 -11.06
CA ARG A 103 26.44 -5.32 -11.73
C ARG A 103 27.08 -6.02 -12.92
N SER A 104 28.39 -6.23 -12.89
CA SER A 104 29.09 -6.98 -13.93
C SER A 104 29.99 -8.06 -13.36
N GLN A 105 30.07 -9.17 -14.07
CA GLN A 105 31.07 -10.20 -13.84
C GLN A 105 32.25 -9.90 -14.77
N ARG A 106 33.44 -9.78 -14.18
CA ARG A 106 34.69 -9.54 -14.90
C ARG A 106 35.64 -10.70 -14.69
N VAL A 107 36.24 -11.19 -15.76
CA VAL A 107 37.34 -12.15 -15.72
C VAL A 107 38.49 -11.62 -16.58
N VAL A 108 39.71 -11.75 -16.07
CA VAL A 108 40.91 -11.29 -16.78
C VAL A 108 41.80 -12.50 -17.08
N LEU A 109 42.05 -12.74 -18.36
CA LEU A 109 43.01 -13.74 -18.82
C LEU A 109 44.37 -13.07 -19.02
N GLN A 110 45.40 -13.54 -18.32
CA GLN A 110 46.77 -13.05 -18.42
C GLN A 110 47.64 -14.02 -19.23
N TYR A 111 48.33 -13.45 -20.21
CA TYR A 111 49.46 -14.06 -20.90
C TYR A 111 50.76 -13.42 -20.41
N LYS A 112 51.73 -14.24 -19.98
CA LYS A 112 53.05 -13.80 -19.51
C LYS A 112 54.15 -14.56 -20.24
N CYS A 113 55.03 -13.85 -20.93
CA CYS A 113 56.20 -14.45 -21.57
C CYS A 113 57.46 -13.68 -21.21
N THR A 114 58.50 -14.41 -20.81
CA THR A 114 59.88 -13.90 -20.63
C THR A 114 60.79 -14.59 -21.64
N THR A 115 61.70 -13.83 -22.26
CA THR A 115 62.47 -14.29 -23.43
C THR A 115 63.99 -14.17 -23.26
N VAL A 116 64.48 -13.00 -22.86
CA VAL A 116 65.91 -12.69 -22.81
C VAL A 116 66.19 -11.83 -21.59
N ALA A 117 67.27 -12.13 -20.87
CA ALA A 117 67.80 -11.26 -19.82
C ALA A 117 69.14 -10.66 -20.27
N GLU A 118 69.29 -9.36 -20.09
CA GLU A 118 70.54 -8.62 -20.30
C GLU A 118 71.05 -8.10 -18.96
N GLU A 119 72.31 -8.34 -18.62
CA GLU A 119 72.90 -7.90 -17.35
C GLU A 119 74.31 -7.34 -17.55
N LEU A 120 74.70 -6.35 -16.74
CA LEU A 120 76.06 -5.83 -16.68
C LEU A 120 76.92 -6.74 -15.82
N THR A 121 78.11 -7.09 -16.32
CA THR A 121 79.09 -7.87 -15.53
C THR A 121 79.66 -7.03 -14.38
N MET A 122 79.57 -7.58 -13.16
CA MET A 122 79.96 -6.87 -11.93
C MET A 122 81.46 -6.56 -11.85
N GLU A 123 82.29 -7.25 -12.64
CA GLU A 123 83.75 -7.10 -12.68
C GLU A 123 84.24 -5.72 -13.16
N ARG A 124 83.38 -4.92 -13.81
CA ARG A 124 83.71 -3.58 -14.32
C ARG A 124 82.84 -2.44 -13.80
N LEU A 125 82.12 -2.66 -12.70
CA LEU A 125 81.40 -1.60 -11.97
C LEU A 125 82.28 -0.90 -10.91
N GLY A 126 83.56 -1.26 -10.80
CA GLY A 126 84.48 -0.74 -9.79
C GLY A 126 84.99 0.69 -10.06
N PRO A 127 85.62 1.33 -9.05
CA PRO A 127 86.18 2.68 -9.17
C PRO A 127 87.19 2.76 -10.32
N GLY A 128 86.96 3.69 -11.27
CA GLY A 128 87.82 3.90 -12.45
C GLY A 128 87.29 3.35 -13.78
N CYS A 129 86.19 2.59 -13.77
CA CYS A 129 85.54 2.09 -14.99
C CYS A 129 84.38 2.98 -15.49
N ILE A 130 84.10 4.08 -14.81
CA ILE A 130 83.00 5.01 -15.11
C ILE A 130 83.54 6.16 -15.95
N THR A 131 82.96 6.36 -17.13
CA THR A 131 83.40 7.39 -18.09
C THR A 131 83.04 8.80 -17.62
N HIS A 132 81.87 8.97 -16.98
CA HIS A 132 81.31 10.27 -16.61
C HIS A 132 81.03 10.38 -15.09
N PRO A 133 82.06 10.43 -14.23
CA PRO A 133 81.90 10.45 -12.76
C PRO A 133 81.24 11.73 -12.22
N GLN A 134 81.25 12.83 -12.97
CA GLN A 134 80.62 14.11 -12.59
C GLN A 134 79.10 14.00 -12.35
N ILE A 135 78.46 12.94 -12.85
CA ILE A 135 77.01 12.72 -12.69
C ILE A 135 76.64 12.49 -11.22
N PHE A 136 77.55 11.92 -10.41
CA PHE A 136 77.28 11.65 -9.00
C PHE A 136 77.03 12.93 -8.20
N ASP A 137 77.62 14.05 -8.61
CA ASP A 137 77.50 15.34 -7.92
C ASP A 137 76.18 16.09 -8.27
N GLN A 138 75.49 15.68 -9.32
CA GLN A 138 74.31 16.39 -9.85
C GLN A 138 73.00 16.01 -9.17
N GLY A 139 72.97 14.87 -8.45
CA GLY A 139 71.80 14.41 -7.69
C GLY A 139 70.57 14.03 -8.51
N PHE A 140 70.74 13.81 -9.82
CA PHE A 140 69.66 13.49 -10.75
C PHE A 140 69.04 12.11 -10.56
N ALA A 141 69.79 11.14 -10.04
CA ALA A 141 69.36 9.76 -9.91
C ALA A 141 69.86 9.14 -8.60
N THR A 142 69.21 8.05 -8.20
CA THR A 142 69.59 7.26 -7.02
C THR A 142 70.11 5.88 -7.38
N HIS A 143 69.70 5.36 -8.55
CA HIS A 143 70.04 4.03 -9.03
C HIS A 143 70.46 4.07 -10.50
N VAL A 144 71.15 3.03 -10.95
CA VAL A 144 71.41 2.74 -12.36
C VAL A 144 70.89 1.37 -12.73
N VAL A 145 70.40 1.22 -13.95
CA VAL A 145 69.91 -0.05 -14.48
C VAL A 145 71.08 -0.96 -14.82
N THR A 146 71.20 -2.07 -14.10
CA THR A 146 72.26 -3.08 -14.32
C THR A 146 71.75 -4.38 -14.93
N GLY A 147 70.44 -4.60 -14.95
CA GLY A 147 69.83 -5.76 -15.59
C GLY A 147 68.44 -5.46 -16.12
N ILE A 148 68.07 -6.09 -17.23
CA ILE A 148 66.74 -6.00 -17.84
C ILE A 148 66.32 -7.40 -18.29
N GLU A 149 65.15 -7.83 -17.86
CA GLU A 149 64.46 -8.99 -18.42
C GLU A 149 63.44 -8.51 -19.46
N TYR A 150 63.57 -9.02 -20.68
CA TYR A 150 62.69 -8.75 -21.80
C TYR A 150 61.65 -9.87 -21.94
N GLY A 151 60.48 -9.48 -22.45
CA GLY A 151 59.34 -10.35 -22.63
C GLY A 151 58.16 -9.60 -23.22
N ALA A 152 56.96 -10.11 -22.99
CA ALA A 152 55.72 -9.39 -23.30
C ALA A 152 54.58 -9.94 -22.44
N HIS A 153 53.72 -9.03 -22.00
CA HIS A 153 52.48 -9.36 -21.30
C HIS A 153 51.27 -9.01 -22.17
N ALA A 154 50.17 -9.71 -21.94
CA ALA A 154 48.87 -9.35 -22.49
C ALA A 154 47.75 -9.72 -21.51
N PHE A 155 46.70 -8.91 -21.49
CA PHE A 155 45.50 -9.06 -20.70
C PHE A 155 44.28 -9.00 -21.60
N PHE A 156 43.42 -10.00 -21.49
CA PHE A 156 42.09 -10.02 -22.11
C PHE A 156 41.08 -9.86 -20.99
N VAL A 157 40.36 -8.73 -21.01
CA VAL A 157 39.34 -8.39 -20.02
C VAL A 157 37.99 -8.72 -20.61
N PHE A 158 37.26 -9.61 -19.95
CA PHE A 158 35.93 -10.01 -20.34
C PHE A 158 34.92 -9.44 -19.35
N ASP A 159 34.07 -8.54 -19.81
CA ASP A 159 33.04 -7.86 -19.02
C ASP A 159 31.65 -8.37 -19.45
N ARG A 160 30.89 -8.93 -18.51
CA ARG A 160 29.47 -9.27 -18.70
C ARG A 160 28.62 -8.42 -17.77
N ILE A 161 27.82 -7.52 -18.32
CA ILE A 161 26.98 -6.59 -17.54
C ILE A 161 25.58 -7.19 -17.40
N PHE A 162 25.03 -7.17 -16.19
CA PHE A 162 23.69 -7.66 -15.87
C PHE A 162 22.68 -6.53 -15.77
N LYS A 163 21.43 -6.80 -16.13
CA LYS A 163 20.31 -5.91 -15.80
C LYS A 163 20.09 -5.90 -14.29
N TYR A 164 19.55 -4.79 -13.78
CA TYR A 164 19.34 -4.58 -12.34
C TYR A 164 18.47 -5.69 -11.70
N SER A 165 17.44 -6.13 -12.43
CA SER A 165 16.52 -7.21 -12.03
C SER A 165 17.07 -8.65 -12.11
N GLU A 166 18.23 -8.85 -12.75
CA GLU A 166 18.78 -10.17 -13.05
C GLU A 166 20.00 -10.55 -12.17
N SER A 167 20.43 -9.64 -11.30
CA SER A 167 21.73 -9.72 -10.61
C SER A 167 21.90 -10.91 -9.66
N GLU A 168 20.82 -11.48 -9.10
CA GLU A 168 20.91 -12.65 -8.21
C GLU A 168 20.98 -13.98 -8.96
N LYS A 169 20.24 -14.12 -10.07
CA LYS A 169 20.21 -15.35 -10.88
C LYS A 169 21.41 -15.46 -11.82
N ALA A 170 22.07 -14.36 -12.16
CA ALA A 170 23.20 -14.36 -13.07
C ALA A 170 24.55 -14.71 -12.39
N LYS A 171 24.63 -14.66 -11.05
CA LYS A 171 25.82 -15.04 -10.27
C LYS A 171 26.16 -16.54 -10.29
N THR A 172 25.28 -17.40 -10.80
CA THR A 172 25.50 -18.85 -10.92
C THR A 172 26.27 -19.25 -12.18
N PHE A 173 26.48 -18.35 -13.14
CA PHE A 173 27.28 -18.64 -14.33
C PHE A 173 28.78 -18.57 -14.02
N ASN A 174 29.48 -19.69 -14.15
CA ASN A 174 30.91 -19.78 -13.87
C ASN A 174 31.74 -19.36 -15.10
N LEU A 175 31.82 -18.05 -15.35
CA LEU A 175 32.59 -17.45 -16.44
C LEU A 175 34.09 -17.82 -16.36
N GLU A 176 34.62 -17.98 -15.16
CA GLU A 176 36.01 -18.39 -14.93
C GLU A 176 36.29 -19.79 -15.49
N ALA A 177 35.39 -20.76 -15.26
CA ALA A 177 35.55 -22.11 -15.77
C ALA A 177 35.58 -22.14 -17.31
N THR A 178 34.72 -21.36 -17.96
CA THR A 178 34.68 -21.26 -19.43
C THR A 178 35.96 -20.62 -19.99
N ILE A 179 36.46 -19.54 -19.37
CA ILE A 179 37.69 -18.88 -19.83
C ILE A 179 38.94 -19.74 -19.54
N LYS A 180 38.94 -20.53 -18.46
CA LYS A 180 40.00 -21.53 -18.22
C LYS A 180 40.10 -22.55 -19.35
N MET A 181 38.99 -22.95 -19.97
CA MET A 181 39.02 -23.86 -21.13
C MET A 181 39.80 -23.28 -22.33
N VAL A 182 39.80 -21.95 -22.51
CA VAL A 182 40.60 -21.28 -23.56
C VAL A 182 42.10 -21.53 -23.40
N SER A 183 42.57 -21.63 -22.15
CA SER A 183 43.99 -21.81 -21.83
C SER A 183 44.47 -23.27 -21.95
N ILE A 184 43.57 -24.24 -21.87
CA ILE A 184 43.91 -25.67 -21.74
C ILE A 184 43.82 -26.42 -23.07
N ASP A 185 42.85 -26.10 -23.94
CA ASP A 185 42.57 -26.93 -25.11
C ASP A 185 43.01 -26.26 -26.43
N ALA A 186 44.20 -26.66 -26.91
CA ALA A 186 44.65 -26.38 -28.28
C ALA A 186 43.78 -27.11 -29.35
N THR A 187 42.81 -27.91 -28.92
CA THR A 187 41.91 -28.76 -29.73
C THR A 187 40.44 -28.36 -29.66
N TYR A 188 40.07 -27.30 -28.93
CA TYR A 188 38.66 -26.92 -28.74
C TYR A 188 37.97 -26.62 -30.08
N LYS A 189 36.98 -27.47 -30.44
CA LYS A 189 36.03 -27.23 -31.52
C LYS A 189 34.86 -26.46 -30.93
N SER A 190 34.54 -25.31 -31.54
CA SER A 190 33.45 -24.43 -31.11
C SER A 190 32.15 -25.20 -30.90
N SER A 191 31.50 -24.96 -29.77
CA SER A 191 30.19 -25.54 -29.42
C SER A 191 29.09 -24.46 -29.50
N ASP A 192 27.82 -24.85 -29.56
CA ASP A 192 26.67 -23.92 -29.57
C ASP A 192 26.63 -22.99 -28.34
N HIS A 193 27.34 -23.33 -27.26
CA HIS A 193 27.52 -22.47 -26.09
C HIS A 193 28.37 -21.21 -26.37
N ASP A 194 29.22 -21.23 -27.41
CA ASP A 194 30.08 -20.10 -27.78
C ASP A 194 29.28 -18.95 -28.46
N GLU A 195 28.16 -19.26 -29.12
CA GLU A 195 27.29 -18.24 -29.73
C GLU A 195 26.50 -17.46 -28.68
N GLN A 196 26.02 -18.13 -27.62
CA GLN A 196 25.37 -17.46 -26.48
C GLN A 196 26.31 -16.56 -25.66
N MET A 197 27.63 -16.80 -25.73
CA MET A 197 28.63 -16.02 -24.99
C MET A 197 28.96 -14.68 -25.66
N ASP A 198 29.00 -14.63 -27.00
CA ASP A 198 29.32 -13.40 -27.75
C ASP A 198 28.19 -12.36 -27.67
N ASP A 199 26.93 -12.77 -27.54
CA ASP A 199 25.77 -11.84 -27.56
C ASP A 199 25.68 -10.92 -26.33
N ASN A 200 26.41 -11.20 -25.24
CA ASN A 200 26.29 -10.47 -23.97
C ASN A 200 27.62 -10.17 -23.26
N MET A 201 28.77 -10.33 -23.92
CA MET A 201 30.08 -10.15 -23.32
C MET A 201 30.94 -9.18 -24.12
N GLU A 202 31.48 -8.17 -23.44
CA GLU A 202 32.44 -7.23 -24.02
C GLU A 202 33.86 -7.73 -23.74
N CYS A 203 34.70 -7.81 -24.78
CA CYS A 203 36.13 -8.09 -24.62
C CYS A 203 36.96 -6.83 -24.85
N ARG A 204 38.00 -6.63 -24.03
CA ARG A 204 39.01 -5.57 -24.20
C ARG A 204 40.42 -6.15 -24.08
N PHE A 205 41.33 -5.67 -24.91
CA PHE A 205 42.73 -6.12 -24.93
C PHE A 205 43.69 -5.04 -24.44
N TYR A 206 44.62 -5.43 -23.56
CA TYR A 206 45.76 -4.61 -23.12
C TYR A 206 47.02 -5.45 -23.21
N GLY A 207 47.94 -5.12 -24.11
CA GLY A 207 49.16 -5.91 -24.26
C GLY A 207 50.31 -5.12 -24.86
N ASP A 208 51.49 -5.74 -24.81
CA ASP A 208 52.73 -5.20 -25.36
C ASP A 208 52.92 -5.55 -26.85
N PHE A 209 51.87 -6.06 -27.50
CA PHE A 209 51.87 -6.53 -28.88
C PHE A 209 51.24 -5.50 -29.81
N ALA A 210 51.86 -5.30 -30.99
CA ALA A 210 51.26 -4.54 -32.07
C ALA A 210 50.27 -5.45 -32.84
N LEU A 211 48.97 -5.28 -32.57
CA LEU A 211 47.90 -6.00 -33.25
C LEU A 211 47.39 -5.21 -34.47
N SER A 212 46.99 -5.92 -35.52
CA SER A 212 46.40 -5.32 -36.74
C SER A 212 44.90 -5.05 -36.63
N GLU A 213 44.20 -5.71 -35.70
CA GLU A 213 42.75 -5.64 -35.52
C GLU A 213 42.40 -5.38 -34.06
N ASN A 214 41.26 -4.72 -33.81
CA ASN A 214 40.74 -4.50 -32.46
C ASN A 214 40.00 -5.75 -31.98
N ILE A 215 40.28 -6.16 -30.74
CA ILE A 215 39.66 -7.33 -30.12
C ILE A 215 38.45 -6.87 -29.32
N THR A 216 37.25 -7.27 -29.75
CA THR A 216 35.99 -6.91 -29.09
C THR A 216 35.14 -8.11 -28.69
N THR A 217 35.34 -9.27 -29.31
CA THR A 217 34.56 -10.49 -29.05
C THR A 217 35.38 -11.57 -28.36
N TYR A 218 34.69 -12.59 -27.84
CA TYR A 218 35.37 -13.75 -27.27
C TYR A 218 36.14 -14.54 -28.33
N LYS A 219 35.56 -14.70 -29.52
CA LYS A 219 36.19 -15.41 -30.64
C LYS A 219 37.48 -14.72 -31.10
N ASP A 220 37.49 -13.38 -31.17
CA ASP A 220 38.67 -12.60 -31.52
C ASP A 220 39.79 -12.79 -30.48
N ALA A 221 39.42 -12.82 -29.20
CA ALA A 221 40.36 -13.04 -28.10
C ALA A 221 41.02 -14.42 -28.19
N VAL A 222 40.24 -15.49 -28.41
CA VAL A 222 40.75 -16.86 -28.56
C VAL A 222 41.69 -16.97 -29.76
N LYS A 223 41.32 -16.38 -30.90
CA LYS A 223 42.16 -16.36 -32.12
C LYS A 223 43.49 -15.64 -31.85
N THR A 224 43.43 -14.44 -31.32
CA THR A 224 44.62 -13.62 -31.03
C THR A 224 45.54 -14.32 -30.03
N TYR A 225 44.99 -14.92 -28.97
CA TYR A 225 45.77 -15.62 -27.96
C TYR A 225 46.68 -16.70 -28.57
N ARG A 226 46.20 -17.44 -29.58
CA ARG A 226 46.99 -18.46 -30.30
C ARG A 226 48.11 -17.87 -31.15
N GLU A 227 48.01 -16.61 -31.53
CA GLU A 227 48.98 -15.91 -32.37
C GLU A 227 50.05 -15.17 -31.54
N LEU A 228 49.78 -14.83 -30.27
CA LEU A 228 50.70 -14.08 -29.40
C LEU A 228 52.15 -14.62 -29.38
N PRO A 229 52.43 -15.93 -29.23
CA PRO A 229 53.81 -16.43 -29.23
C PRO A 229 54.53 -16.19 -30.56
N LYS A 230 53.80 -16.17 -31.68
CA LYS A 230 54.37 -15.93 -33.02
C LYS A 230 54.70 -14.45 -33.23
N LEU A 231 53.95 -13.55 -32.59
CA LEU A 231 54.12 -12.10 -32.71
C LEU A 231 55.40 -11.58 -32.05
N LEU A 232 56.04 -12.36 -31.17
CA LEU A 232 57.34 -12.00 -30.57
C LEU A 232 58.51 -12.01 -31.57
N GLY A 233 58.33 -12.62 -32.75
CA GLY A 233 59.38 -12.80 -33.75
C GLY A 233 60.31 -13.97 -33.44
N LYS A 234 61.00 -14.49 -34.46
CA LYS A 234 61.85 -15.70 -34.34
C LYS A 234 63.05 -15.52 -33.41
N THR A 235 63.48 -14.28 -33.21
CA THR A 235 64.62 -13.83 -32.41
C THR A 235 64.20 -13.03 -31.19
N PHE A 236 62.89 -12.97 -30.88
CA PHE A 236 62.31 -12.12 -29.83
C PHE A 236 62.55 -10.61 -30.06
N GLU A 237 62.65 -10.18 -31.32
CA GLU A 237 62.92 -8.80 -31.71
C GLU A 237 61.82 -7.80 -31.28
N ASN A 238 60.61 -8.29 -31.01
CA ASN A 238 59.49 -7.48 -30.53
C ASN A 238 59.32 -7.54 -29.00
N ALA A 239 60.25 -8.16 -28.26
CA ALA A 239 60.17 -8.22 -26.80
C ALA A 239 60.47 -6.86 -26.18
N VAL A 240 59.70 -6.49 -25.15
CA VAL A 240 59.83 -5.24 -24.39
C VAL A 240 60.41 -5.51 -23.01
N PRO A 241 61.02 -4.51 -22.34
CA PRO A 241 61.40 -4.64 -20.94
C PRO A 241 60.20 -4.98 -20.05
N VAL A 242 60.30 -6.03 -19.25
CA VAL A 242 59.28 -6.50 -18.31
C VAL A 242 59.72 -6.27 -16.86
N LYS A 243 60.97 -6.64 -16.53
CA LYS A 243 61.59 -6.40 -15.22
C LYS A 243 62.94 -5.72 -15.35
N VAL A 244 63.28 -4.92 -14.37
CA VAL A 244 64.49 -4.10 -14.35
C VAL A 244 65.18 -4.22 -13.00
N THR A 245 66.48 -4.48 -13.03
CA THR A 245 67.34 -4.54 -11.86
C THR A 245 68.07 -3.21 -11.70
N LEU A 246 67.85 -2.59 -10.53
CA LEU A 246 68.34 -1.27 -10.15
C LEU A 246 69.43 -1.40 -9.11
N PHE A 247 70.63 -0.93 -9.45
CA PHE A 247 71.78 -0.91 -8.57
C PHE A 247 71.96 0.47 -7.93
N PRO A 248 72.10 0.58 -6.60
CA PRO A 248 72.26 1.86 -5.92
C PRO A 248 73.55 2.58 -6.33
N LEU A 249 73.45 3.83 -6.76
CA LEU A 249 74.62 4.64 -7.16
C LEU A 249 75.56 4.90 -5.98
N VAL A 250 75.04 4.98 -4.76
CA VAL A 250 75.82 5.21 -3.53
C VAL A 250 76.83 4.10 -3.24
N LEU A 251 76.61 2.89 -3.80
CA LEU A 251 77.57 1.78 -3.71
C LEU A 251 78.72 1.92 -4.71
N LEU A 252 78.55 2.73 -5.76
CA LEU A 252 79.57 3.05 -6.75
C LEU A 252 80.41 4.27 -6.30
N ASP A 253 79.74 5.32 -5.82
CA ASP A 253 80.36 6.53 -5.29
C ASP A 253 79.53 7.12 -4.15
N SER A 254 80.17 7.40 -3.02
CA SER A 254 79.52 7.95 -1.82
C SER A 254 78.87 9.33 -2.00
N ARG A 255 79.24 10.09 -3.04
CA ARG A 255 78.67 11.40 -3.37
C ARG A 255 77.28 11.31 -4.01
N ALA A 256 76.91 10.14 -4.53
CA ALA A 256 75.65 9.94 -5.21
C ALA A 256 74.44 10.18 -4.30
N SER A 257 73.35 10.67 -4.89
CA SER A 257 72.06 10.74 -4.19
C SER A 257 71.54 9.35 -3.81
N ARG A 258 70.84 9.27 -2.68
CA ARG A 258 70.30 8.02 -2.14
C ARG A 258 68.81 8.12 -1.84
N LEU A 259 68.13 6.97 -1.84
CA LEU A 259 66.84 6.84 -1.18
C LEU A 259 67.08 6.87 0.33
N VAL A 260 66.45 7.79 1.04
CA VAL A 260 66.69 7.99 2.49
C VAL A 260 65.69 7.19 3.32
N ARG A 261 64.43 7.12 2.88
CA ARG A 261 63.33 6.46 3.60
C ARG A 261 62.52 5.56 2.67
N GLU A 262 62.23 4.37 3.15
CA GLU A 262 61.14 3.53 2.64
C GLU A 262 59.85 3.86 3.39
N ILE A 263 58.73 3.80 2.67
CA ILE A 263 57.39 3.94 3.23
C ILE A 263 56.94 2.57 3.70
N SER A 264 56.43 2.53 4.92
CA SER A 264 55.99 1.32 5.58
C SER A 264 54.80 0.66 4.86
N ASN A 265 54.74 -0.67 4.93
CA ASN A 265 53.69 -1.45 4.30
C ASN A 265 52.29 -1.12 4.82
N HIS A 266 52.15 -0.71 6.08
CA HIS A 266 50.83 -0.35 6.63
C HIS A 266 50.29 0.93 5.98
N LEU A 267 51.12 1.97 5.80
CA LEU A 267 50.67 3.19 5.12
C LEU A 267 50.40 2.97 3.62
N ILE A 268 51.13 2.06 2.98
CA ILE A 268 50.85 1.64 1.60
C ILE A 268 49.45 1.02 1.52
N SER A 269 49.15 0.08 2.42
CA SER A 269 47.83 -0.56 2.51
C SER A 269 46.71 0.43 2.87
N ASP A 270 46.94 1.36 3.79
CA ASP A 270 45.94 2.36 4.18
C ASP A 270 45.61 3.33 3.03
N THR A 271 46.63 3.71 2.25
CA THR A 271 46.46 4.53 1.05
C THR A 271 45.68 3.76 -0.02
N GLU A 272 45.94 2.46 -0.17
CA GLU A 272 45.22 1.59 -1.12
C GLU A 272 43.76 1.47 -0.74
N ASN A 273 43.49 1.11 0.51
CA ASN A 273 42.14 1.03 1.06
C ASN A 273 41.37 2.34 0.89
N THR A 274 42.05 3.48 1.06
CA THR A 274 41.46 4.80 0.84
C THR A 274 41.03 5.01 -0.61
N LEU A 275 41.91 4.77 -1.59
CA LEU A 275 41.58 4.92 -3.01
C LEU A 275 40.55 3.90 -3.50
N GLU A 276 40.60 2.67 -2.98
CA GLU A 276 39.65 1.60 -3.29
C GLU A 276 38.26 1.93 -2.73
N THR A 277 38.18 2.46 -1.51
CA THR A 277 36.91 2.92 -0.92
C THR A 277 36.28 4.03 -1.76
N LEU A 278 37.05 5.05 -2.15
CA LEU A 278 36.56 6.13 -3.02
C LEU A 278 36.09 5.59 -4.38
N HIS A 279 36.79 4.59 -4.93
CA HIS A 279 36.39 3.95 -6.17
C HIS A 279 35.07 3.18 -6.03
N ASN A 280 34.94 2.33 -5.01
CA ASN A 280 33.75 1.53 -4.74
C ASN A 280 32.51 2.40 -4.50
N LEU A 281 32.65 3.55 -3.83
CA LEU A 281 31.56 4.51 -3.67
C LEU A 281 31.07 5.05 -5.02
N ARG A 282 31.97 5.34 -5.97
CA ARG A 282 31.58 5.77 -7.32
C ARG A 282 30.89 4.66 -8.10
N VAL A 283 31.35 3.41 -7.97
CA VAL A 283 30.69 2.24 -8.59
C VAL A 283 29.25 2.11 -8.11
N ARG A 284 29.02 2.21 -6.79
CA ARG A 284 27.67 2.21 -6.20
C ARG A 284 26.82 3.38 -6.69
N CYS A 285 27.39 4.58 -6.86
CA CYS A 285 26.68 5.71 -7.47
C CYS A 285 26.25 5.41 -8.91
N ASN A 286 27.15 4.86 -9.72
CA ASN A 286 26.84 4.49 -11.11
C ASN A 286 25.75 3.41 -11.18
N ASP A 287 25.75 2.45 -10.24
CA ASP A 287 24.71 1.42 -10.17
C ASP A 287 23.33 2.03 -9.87
N MET A 288 23.25 3.00 -8.97
CA MET A 288 21.99 3.73 -8.71
C MET A 288 21.54 4.56 -9.92
N LEU A 289 22.46 5.28 -10.58
CA LEU A 289 22.17 6.12 -11.75
C LEU A 289 21.80 5.32 -13.00
N SER A 290 22.13 4.04 -13.04
CA SER A 290 21.79 3.12 -14.13
C SER A 290 20.57 2.25 -13.79
N SER A 291 19.87 2.54 -12.70
CA SER A 291 18.58 1.94 -12.38
C SER A 291 17.49 2.46 -13.31
N ASP A 292 16.48 1.63 -13.61
CA ASP A 292 15.35 1.97 -14.48
C ASP A 292 14.55 3.19 -13.95
N ILE A 293 14.61 3.42 -12.64
CA ILE A 293 13.98 4.52 -11.89
C ILE A 293 14.64 5.87 -12.20
N SER A 294 15.88 5.88 -12.67
CA SER A 294 16.65 7.11 -12.87
C SER A 294 15.97 8.08 -13.84
N ASN A 295 15.23 7.54 -14.81
CA ASN A 295 14.42 8.33 -15.74
C ASN A 295 13.20 8.98 -15.07
N SER A 296 12.65 8.36 -14.02
CA SER A 296 11.44 8.84 -13.33
C SER A 296 11.73 9.81 -12.20
N CYS A 297 12.98 9.87 -11.73
CA CYS A 297 13.37 10.57 -10.51
C CYS A 297 14.58 11.51 -10.71
N PRO A 298 14.54 12.49 -11.63
CA PRO A 298 15.71 13.27 -12.04
C PRO A 298 16.39 14.03 -10.88
N ASN A 299 15.60 14.66 -9.99
CA ASN A 299 16.16 15.40 -8.85
C ASN A 299 16.98 14.53 -7.88
N PHE A 300 16.62 13.25 -7.76
CA PHE A 300 17.32 12.28 -6.90
C PHE A 300 18.63 11.87 -7.56
N CYS A 301 18.62 11.64 -8.87
CA CYS A 301 19.82 11.35 -9.66
C CYS A 301 20.81 12.52 -9.69
N LEU A 302 20.34 13.78 -9.66
CA LEU A 302 21.21 14.95 -9.59
C LEU A 302 22.09 14.94 -8.32
N GLU A 303 21.51 14.66 -7.14
CA GLU A 303 22.29 14.60 -5.89
C GLU A 303 23.33 13.48 -5.91
N ILE A 304 23.01 12.31 -6.49
CA ILE A 304 23.94 11.18 -6.63
C ILE A 304 25.07 11.53 -7.61
N SER A 305 24.74 12.19 -8.72
CA SER A 305 25.71 12.60 -9.74
C SER A 305 26.70 13.62 -9.17
N GLU A 306 26.19 14.58 -8.39
CA GLU A 306 26.99 15.57 -7.69
C GLU A 306 27.92 14.93 -6.66
N PHE A 307 27.41 14.02 -5.82
CA PHE A 307 28.23 13.27 -4.88
C PHE A 307 29.35 12.47 -5.57
N SER A 308 29.04 11.77 -6.67
CA SER A 308 30.01 11.03 -7.47
C SER A 308 31.11 11.93 -8.05
N SER A 309 30.75 13.14 -8.51
CA SER A 309 31.71 14.15 -8.97
C SER A 309 32.62 14.61 -7.84
N LEU A 310 32.05 14.93 -6.66
CA LEU A 310 32.83 15.40 -5.51
C LEU A 310 33.82 14.34 -5.00
N ILE A 311 33.42 13.06 -4.98
CA ILE A 311 34.34 11.96 -4.67
C ILE A 311 35.49 11.92 -5.68
N GLN A 312 35.21 12.15 -6.96
CA GLN A 312 36.24 12.12 -7.98
C GLN A 312 37.20 13.30 -7.88
N ASP A 313 36.69 14.50 -7.65
CA ASP A 313 37.50 15.70 -7.43
C ASP A 313 38.41 15.52 -6.21
N TYR A 314 37.86 14.99 -5.11
CA TYR A 314 38.65 14.68 -3.92
C TYR A 314 39.72 13.61 -4.19
N LYS A 315 39.38 12.54 -4.94
CA LYS A 315 40.35 11.51 -5.34
C LYS A 315 41.54 12.14 -6.08
N TYR A 316 41.29 13.01 -7.05
CA TYR A 316 42.36 13.71 -7.77
C TYR A 316 43.18 14.62 -6.86
N SER A 317 42.54 15.38 -5.97
CA SER A 317 43.27 16.19 -4.98
C SER A 317 44.16 15.33 -4.08
N PHE A 318 43.66 14.18 -3.61
CA PHE A 318 44.41 13.27 -2.76
C PHE A 318 45.59 12.64 -3.49
N GLN A 319 45.40 12.23 -4.76
CA GLN A 319 46.49 11.74 -5.61
C GLN A 319 47.53 12.83 -5.89
N GLY A 320 47.13 14.08 -6.10
CA GLY A 320 48.04 15.21 -6.24
C GLY A 320 48.87 15.50 -4.97
N ASP A 321 48.23 15.40 -3.80
CA ASP A 321 48.93 15.52 -2.52
C ASP A 321 49.98 14.38 -2.38
N LEU A 322 49.64 13.13 -2.75
CA LEU A 322 50.59 12.01 -2.79
C LEU A 322 51.75 12.25 -3.78
N LEU A 323 51.45 12.69 -5.00
CA LEU A 323 52.43 12.98 -6.05
C LEU A 323 53.53 13.92 -5.55
N SER A 324 53.15 14.95 -4.79
CA SER A 324 54.08 15.92 -4.23
C SER A 324 54.82 15.42 -2.99
N LEU A 325 54.18 14.62 -2.15
CA LEU A 325 54.69 14.24 -0.83
C LEU A 325 55.67 13.06 -0.89
N LEU A 326 55.38 12.04 -1.70
CA LEU A 326 56.16 10.80 -1.75
C LEU A 326 57.65 11.04 -2.08
N PRO A 327 58.03 11.88 -3.07
CA PRO A 327 59.44 12.14 -3.37
C PRO A 327 60.18 12.84 -2.23
N ILE A 328 59.50 13.73 -1.49
CA ILE A 328 60.10 14.49 -0.38
C ILE A 328 60.39 13.57 0.81
N ILE A 329 59.46 12.67 1.15
CA ILE A 329 59.67 11.66 2.21
C ILE A 329 60.83 10.74 1.83
N ARG A 330 60.79 10.19 0.61
CA ARG A 330 61.82 9.29 0.07
C ARG A 330 63.20 9.94 -0.01
N GLY A 331 63.25 11.23 -0.34
CA GLY A 331 64.47 12.03 -0.42
C GLY A 331 65.02 12.51 0.93
N GLY A 332 64.28 12.30 2.02
CA GLY A 332 64.73 12.65 3.37
C GLY A 332 64.27 14.02 3.88
N GLY A 333 63.57 14.81 3.06
CA GLY A 333 63.12 16.17 3.42
C GLY A 333 61.99 16.21 4.44
N GLU A 334 61.14 15.17 4.46
CA GLU A 334 60.02 15.04 5.39
C GLU A 334 59.97 13.65 6.01
N GLU A 335 59.35 13.54 7.18
CA GLU A 335 59.11 12.25 7.84
C GLU A 335 57.82 11.58 7.34
N GLU A 336 57.76 10.27 7.53
CA GLU A 336 56.62 9.43 7.15
C GLU A 336 55.31 9.86 7.84
N ILE A 337 55.40 10.52 9.01
CA ILE A 337 54.25 11.08 9.73
C ILE A 337 53.42 12.05 8.89
N ARG A 338 54.02 12.73 7.90
CA ARG A 338 53.28 13.61 6.98
C ARG A 338 52.27 12.86 6.12
N LEU A 339 52.56 11.60 5.77
CA LEU A 339 51.62 10.73 5.05
C LEU A 339 50.51 10.26 6.00
N THR A 340 50.83 9.95 7.25
CA THR A 340 49.84 9.64 8.30
C THR A 340 48.89 10.82 8.52
N GLU A 341 49.41 12.03 8.62
CA GLU A 341 48.60 13.26 8.76
C GLU A 341 47.70 13.51 7.55
N LEU A 342 48.13 13.15 6.33
CA LEU A 342 47.31 13.24 5.13
C LEU A 342 46.11 12.27 5.20
N LEU A 343 46.34 11.03 5.63
CA LEU A 343 45.28 10.03 5.84
C LEU A 343 44.33 10.45 6.97
N GLU A 344 44.85 10.95 8.10
CA GLU A 344 44.03 11.45 9.20
C GLU A 344 43.18 12.65 8.80
N ARG A 345 43.72 13.55 7.96
CA ARG A 345 42.99 14.72 7.47
C ARG A 345 41.75 14.31 6.70
N LYS A 346 41.82 13.22 5.92
CA LYS A 346 40.64 12.64 5.26
C LYS A 346 39.59 12.24 6.29
N GLU A 347 39.96 11.50 7.33
CA GLU A 347 39.00 11.02 8.33
C GLU A 347 38.40 12.14 9.19
N LYS A 348 39.12 13.26 9.34
CA LYS A 348 38.62 14.49 9.99
C LYS A 348 37.80 15.39 9.06
N SER A 349 37.73 15.08 7.77
CA SER A 349 37.03 15.89 6.76
C SER A 349 35.61 15.40 6.47
N PRO A 350 34.81 16.13 5.66
CA PRO A 350 33.57 15.63 5.08
C PRO A 350 33.74 14.42 4.13
N PHE A 351 34.97 13.95 3.88
CA PHE A 351 35.28 12.75 3.10
C PHE A 351 35.70 11.56 3.98
N SER A 352 35.34 11.56 5.26
CA SER A 352 35.58 10.42 6.15
C SER A 352 34.87 9.17 5.64
N ASN A 353 35.47 7.99 5.87
CA ASN A 353 34.89 6.73 5.39
C ASN A 353 33.49 6.50 5.99
N HIS A 354 33.30 6.87 7.26
CA HIS A 354 32.01 6.74 7.93
C HIS A 354 30.94 7.61 7.28
N PHE A 355 31.23 8.90 7.03
CA PHE A 355 30.27 9.81 6.42
C PHE A 355 29.91 9.36 4.99
N LEU A 356 30.91 9.06 4.15
CA LEU A 356 30.68 8.71 2.76
C LEU A 356 29.83 7.44 2.62
N ASN A 357 30.13 6.39 3.41
CA ASN A 357 29.34 5.17 3.43
C ASN A 357 27.92 5.42 3.97
N SER A 358 27.78 6.18 5.06
CA SER A 358 26.46 6.53 5.60
C SER A 358 25.59 7.30 4.61
N TRP A 359 26.18 8.23 3.86
CA TRP A 359 25.48 9.02 2.85
C TRP A 359 24.93 8.12 1.73
N ILE A 360 25.78 7.26 1.16
CA ILE A 360 25.39 6.39 0.05
C ILE A 360 24.41 5.30 0.48
N ASP A 361 24.58 4.72 1.68
CA ASP A 361 23.68 3.69 2.23
C ASP A 361 22.25 4.26 2.39
N LYS A 362 22.14 5.51 2.86
CA LYS A 362 20.85 6.19 2.98
C LYS A 362 20.21 6.46 1.62
N LYS A 363 21.01 6.83 0.61
CA LYS A 363 20.50 7.04 -0.77
C LYS A 363 20.04 5.72 -1.40
N GLU A 364 20.79 4.63 -1.24
CA GLU A 364 20.35 3.32 -1.71
C GLU A 364 19.05 2.87 -1.02
N ALA A 365 18.88 3.16 0.28
CA ALA A 365 17.62 2.89 0.98
C ALA A 365 16.45 3.71 0.43
N GLN A 366 16.66 5.01 0.15
CA GLN A 366 15.66 5.86 -0.51
C GLN A 366 15.28 5.32 -1.90
N LEU A 367 16.26 4.88 -2.70
CA LEU A 367 16.02 4.31 -4.02
C LEU A 367 15.17 3.04 -3.96
N LYS A 368 15.42 2.15 -2.99
CA LYS A 368 14.63 0.92 -2.81
C LYS A 368 13.16 1.22 -2.46
N ILE A 369 12.91 2.22 -1.62
CA ILE A 369 11.54 2.62 -1.27
C ILE A 369 10.83 3.22 -2.50
N LEU A 370 11.53 4.06 -3.25
CA LEU A 370 11.00 4.61 -4.50
C LEU A 370 10.67 3.50 -5.51
N ASP A 371 11.53 2.50 -5.65
CA ASP A 371 11.31 1.34 -6.51
C ASP A 371 10.02 0.60 -6.14
N GLU A 372 9.81 0.37 -4.84
CA GLU A 372 8.61 -0.28 -4.32
C GLU A 372 7.35 0.55 -4.64
N TYR A 373 7.41 1.87 -4.48
CA TYR A 373 6.28 2.77 -4.76
C TYR A 373 5.97 2.87 -6.26
N LEU A 374 6.99 2.95 -7.11
CA LEU A 374 6.84 2.95 -8.56
C LEU A 374 6.25 1.62 -9.05
N THR A 375 6.76 0.50 -8.54
CA THR A 375 6.23 -0.83 -8.83
C THR A 375 4.79 -0.99 -8.35
N TYR A 376 4.42 -0.36 -7.23
CA TYR A 376 3.07 -0.39 -6.70
C TYR A 376 2.07 0.46 -7.51
N LEU A 377 2.53 1.47 -8.24
CA LEU A 377 1.70 2.46 -8.97
C LEU A 377 1.89 2.39 -10.51
N PRO A 378 1.72 1.22 -11.17
CA PRO A 378 1.95 1.09 -12.61
C PRO A 378 0.91 1.82 -13.46
N GLU A 379 -0.28 2.12 -12.91
CA GLU A 379 -1.35 2.80 -13.64
C GLU A 379 -1.18 4.34 -13.69
N ILE A 380 -0.20 4.90 -12.98
CA ILE A 380 -0.02 6.34 -12.82
C ILE A 380 1.17 6.81 -13.64
N THR A 381 0.98 7.90 -14.39
CA THR A 381 2.08 8.55 -15.10
C THR A 381 2.98 9.28 -14.10
N PHE A 382 4.26 8.94 -14.09
CA PHE A 382 5.28 9.69 -13.36
C PHE A 382 5.82 10.82 -14.24
N ALA A 383 5.89 12.04 -13.68
CA ALA A 383 6.49 13.17 -14.39
C ALA A 383 8.00 12.96 -14.49
N THR A 384 8.51 12.75 -15.70
CA THR A 384 9.91 12.40 -15.94
C THR A 384 10.69 13.57 -16.54
N ALA A 385 10.03 14.41 -17.34
CA ALA A 385 10.60 15.60 -17.95
C ALA A 385 10.14 16.90 -17.27
N ILE A 386 11.01 17.90 -17.32
CA ILE A 386 10.68 19.28 -16.94
C ILE A 386 9.55 19.77 -17.86
N GLY A 387 8.41 20.17 -17.31
CA GLY A 387 7.25 20.63 -18.07
C GLY A 387 6.11 19.62 -18.21
N ASP A 388 6.29 18.34 -17.86
CA ASP A 388 5.24 17.32 -17.98
C ASP A 388 4.03 17.66 -17.11
N PHE A 389 4.30 18.09 -15.88
CA PHE A 389 3.29 18.52 -14.94
C PHE A 389 2.56 19.78 -15.42
N GLU A 390 3.31 20.80 -15.85
CA GLU A 390 2.77 22.05 -16.36
C GLU A 390 1.88 21.81 -17.58
N LYS A 391 2.32 20.96 -18.51
CA LYS A 391 1.55 20.57 -19.69
C LYS A 391 0.23 19.89 -19.31
N MET A 392 0.24 19.01 -18.30
CA MET A 392 -0.96 18.33 -17.83
C MET A 392 -1.94 19.29 -17.13
N VAL A 393 -1.43 20.18 -16.27
CA VAL A 393 -2.23 21.15 -15.50
C VAL A 393 -2.81 22.26 -16.38
N LEU A 394 -2.09 22.69 -17.40
CA LEU A 394 -2.53 23.75 -18.32
C LEU A 394 -3.36 23.23 -19.50
N SER A 395 -3.52 21.91 -19.63
CA SER A 395 -4.33 21.31 -20.69
C SER A 395 -5.82 21.65 -20.52
N PRO A 396 -6.48 22.25 -21.53
CA PRO A 396 -7.91 22.60 -21.44
C PRO A 396 -8.84 21.40 -21.23
N SER A 397 -8.41 20.19 -21.62
CA SER A 397 -9.18 18.96 -21.43
C SER A 397 -9.20 18.50 -19.96
N ASN A 398 -8.24 18.95 -19.15
CA ASN A 398 -8.07 18.54 -17.76
C ASN A 398 -8.67 19.59 -16.82
N ARG A 399 -9.95 19.44 -16.49
CA ARG A 399 -10.60 20.32 -15.50
C ARG A 399 -10.02 20.11 -14.11
N HIS A 400 -9.74 18.86 -13.74
CA HIS A 400 -9.13 18.50 -12.46
C HIS A 400 -7.83 17.73 -12.67
N VAL A 401 -6.78 18.11 -11.92
CA VAL A 401 -5.53 17.37 -11.87
C VAL A 401 -5.18 17.08 -10.42
N LEU A 402 -4.99 15.80 -10.09
CA LEU A 402 -4.41 15.40 -8.81
C LEU A 402 -2.95 15.03 -8.99
N ARG A 403 -2.11 15.66 -8.17
CA ARG A 403 -0.67 15.43 -8.15
C ARG A 403 -0.28 14.74 -6.85
N LEU A 404 0.17 13.50 -6.93
CA LEU A 404 0.79 12.79 -5.83
C LEU A 404 2.25 13.24 -5.73
N VAL A 405 2.63 13.87 -4.61
CA VAL A 405 4.00 14.33 -4.37
C VAL A 405 4.64 13.47 -3.30
N ILE A 406 5.75 12.84 -3.66
CA ILE A 406 6.60 12.06 -2.74
C ILE A 406 7.76 12.96 -2.31
N TYR A 407 7.73 13.42 -1.07
CA TYR A 407 8.78 14.28 -0.51
C TYR A 407 9.92 13.42 0.03
N ILE A 408 11.11 13.63 -0.53
CA ILE A 408 12.32 12.89 -0.18
C ILE A 408 13.26 13.82 0.59
N PRO A 409 13.75 13.42 1.78
CA PRO A 409 14.76 14.17 2.51
C PRO A 409 16.00 14.46 1.66
N SER A 410 16.27 15.74 1.43
CA SER A 410 17.44 16.20 0.69
C SER A 410 18.69 16.09 1.56
N MET A 411 19.82 15.81 0.91
CA MET A 411 21.13 15.83 1.56
C MET A 411 22.07 16.87 0.95
N ARG A 412 21.49 17.95 0.38
CA ARG A 412 22.23 19.03 -0.27
C ARG A 412 23.18 19.78 0.67
N PHE A 413 22.77 20.01 1.93
CA PHE A 413 23.62 20.69 2.91
C PHE A 413 24.98 19.98 3.08
N GLN A 414 24.96 18.65 3.11
CA GLN A 414 26.16 17.84 3.23
C GLN A 414 27.04 17.92 1.97
N LEU A 415 26.44 17.95 0.78
CA LEU A 415 27.17 18.14 -0.48
C LEU A 415 27.81 19.53 -0.57
N GLU A 416 27.13 20.57 -0.09
CA GLU A 416 27.70 21.93 -0.01
C GLU A 416 28.91 21.98 0.93
N ASN A 417 28.88 21.25 2.05
CA ASN A 417 30.03 21.15 2.95
C ASN A 417 31.22 20.43 2.29
N MET A 418 30.97 19.37 1.50
CA MET A 418 32.01 18.70 0.71
C MET A 418 32.61 19.65 -0.35
N LYS A 419 31.79 20.44 -1.04
CA LYS A 419 32.26 21.46 -2.02
C LYS A 419 33.14 22.51 -1.37
N LYS A 420 32.72 23.06 -0.22
CA LYS A 420 33.51 24.04 0.53
C LYS A 420 34.87 23.47 0.93
N TYR A 421 34.90 22.21 1.39
CA TYR A 421 36.15 21.53 1.74
C TYR A 421 37.09 21.39 0.53
N ILE A 422 36.60 20.98 -0.64
CA ILE A 422 37.44 20.88 -1.85
C ILE A 422 38.05 22.24 -2.23
N ARG A 423 37.29 23.33 -2.09
CA ARG A 423 37.75 24.68 -2.46
C ARG A 423 38.76 25.27 -1.46
N ASN A 424 38.49 25.12 -0.16
CA ASN A 424 39.22 25.86 0.87
C ASN A 424 40.17 24.99 1.71
N LYS A 425 40.07 23.66 1.63
CA LYS A 425 40.70 22.69 2.56
C LYS A 425 40.46 23.00 4.05
N GLU A 426 39.44 23.79 4.37
CA GLU A 426 39.05 24.13 5.75
C GLU A 426 38.29 22.98 6.38
N PRO A 427 38.53 22.64 7.66
CA PRO A 427 37.70 21.69 8.38
C PRO A 427 36.28 22.24 8.39
N GLY A 428 35.36 21.55 7.71
CA GLY A 428 33.94 21.88 7.77
C GLY A 428 33.44 21.84 9.22
N GLU A 429 32.33 22.52 9.51
CA GLU A 429 31.65 22.43 10.81
C GLU A 429 31.57 20.96 11.27
N ASN A 430 31.93 20.72 12.53
CA ASN A 430 32.12 19.39 13.15
C ASN A 430 31.29 18.27 12.50
N CYS A 431 31.94 17.41 11.70
CA CYS A 431 31.31 16.25 11.06
C CYS A 431 30.63 15.31 12.07
N GLN A 432 31.03 15.33 13.35
CA GLN A 432 30.42 14.55 14.43
C GLN A 432 28.96 14.94 14.72
N HIS A 433 28.59 16.22 14.63
CA HIS A 433 27.19 16.65 14.83
C HIS A 433 26.30 16.41 13.59
N MET A 434 26.90 16.23 12.40
CA MET A 434 26.14 15.84 11.19
C MET A 434 25.71 14.37 11.18
N LEU A 435 26.29 13.53 12.06
CA LEU A 435 26.05 12.09 12.13
C LEU A 435 24.91 11.70 13.07
N GLU A 436 24.41 12.62 13.91
CA GLU A 436 23.39 12.32 14.94
C GLU A 436 21.98 12.05 14.38
N THR A 437 21.76 12.11 13.06
CA THR A 437 20.48 11.69 12.49
C THR A 437 20.65 10.36 11.75
N SER A 438 20.58 9.25 12.51
CA SER A 438 20.31 7.93 11.96
C SER A 438 18.92 7.97 11.30
N MET A 439 18.87 8.28 10.01
CA MET A 439 17.62 8.37 9.24
C MET A 439 17.07 7.01 8.80
N ILE A 440 17.84 5.92 8.92
CA ILE A 440 17.38 4.60 8.46
C ILE A 440 16.13 4.15 9.25
N PRO A 441 16.07 4.29 10.60
CA PRO A 441 14.82 4.11 11.33
C PRO A 441 13.72 5.11 10.91
N GLY A 442 14.03 6.39 10.68
CA GLY A 442 13.03 7.40 10.28
C GLY A 442 12.42 7.22 8.88
N LEU A 443 13.14 6.59 7.96
CA LEU A 443 12.64 6.19 6.63
C LEU A 443 11.66 4.99 6.70
N ILE A 444 11.84 4.11 7.70
CA ILE A 444 11.01 2.91 7.92
C ILE A 444 9.82 3.22 8.85
N TYR A 445 10.02 4.10 9.84
CA TYR A 445 9.04 4.55 10.81
C TYR A 445 8.60 5.99 10.52
N SER A 446 8.14 6.25 9.30
CA SER A 446 7.43 7.50 9.01
C SER A 446 6.23 7.60 9.96
N LYS A 447 6.11 8.70 10.71
CA LYS A 447 4.88 9.02 11.47
C LYS A 447 3.68 9.28 10.57
N SER A 448 3.91 9.49 9.27
CA SER A 448 2.86 9.74 8.29
C SER A 448 2.28 8.44 7.73
N ASN A 449 0.98 8.44 7.44
CA ASN A 449 0.23 7.31 6.91
C ASN A 449 0.52 7.10 5.41
N VAL A 450 1.79 7.13 4.99
CA VAL A 450 2.26 7.10 3.58
C VAL A 450 1.57 5.99 2.81
N ASN A 451 1.65 4.75 3.33
CA ASN A 451 1.10 3.59 2.66
C ASN A 451 -0.42 3.66 2.52
N SER A 452 -1.13 4.29 3.48
CA SER A 452 -2.57 4.51 3.36
C SER A 452 -2.87 5.54 2.26
N ILE A 453 -2.14 6.66 2.21
CA ILE A 453 -2.31 7.68 1.17
C ILE A 453 -2.03 7.10 -0.21
N LEU A 454 -0.95 6.32 -0.37
CA LEU A 454 -0.62 5.64 -1.63
C LEU A 454 -1.72 4.66 -2.06
N ARG A 455 -2.24 3.84 -1.14
CA ARG A 455 -3.36 2.92 -1.40
C ARG A 455 -4.62 3.69 -1.80
N SER A 456 -5.00 4.70 -1.04
CA SER A 456 -6.17 5.53 -1.32
C SER A 456 -6.06 6.23 -2.68
N PHE A 457 -4.88 6.78 -3.00
CA PHE A 457 -4.62 7.40 -4.29
C PHE A 457 -4.73 6.39 -5.43
N LYS A 458 -4.03 5.24 -5.34
CA LYS A 458 -4.11 4.17 -6.35
C LYS A 458 -5.55 3.74 -6.62
N MET A 459 -6.28 3.44 -5.55
CA MET A 459 -7.66 2.97 -5.65
C MET A 459 -8.59 4.04 -6.24
N PHE A 460 -8.36 5.32 -5.92
CA PHE A 460 -9.10 6.43 -6.51
C PHE A 460 -8.80 6.59 -8.00
N VAL A 461 -7.54 6.46 -8.42
CA VAL A 461 -7.15 6.49 -9.85
C VAL A 461 -7.84 5.38 -10.62
N ILE A 462 -7.81 4.15 -10.10
CA ILE A 462 -8.47 2.99 -10.72
C ILE A 462 -9.99 3.24 -10.87
N SER A 463 -10.63 3.76 -9.83
CA SER A 463 -12.09 4.03 -9.82
C SER A 463 -12.52 5.14 -10.79
N ASN A 464 -11.58 5.92 -11.33
CA ASN A 464 -11.85 7.07 -12.19
C ASN A 464 -11.13 7.00 -13.55
N ARG A 465 -10.58 5.83 -13.94
CA ARG A 465 -9.79 5.65 -15.17
C ARG A 465 -10.55 6.00 -16.45
N ASP A 466 -11.85 5.69 -16.50
CA ASP A 466 -12.68 5.85 -17.71
C ASP A 466 -13.32 7.24 -17.83
N LYS A 467 -12.94 8.19 -16.96
CA LYS A 467 -13.54 9.52 -16.93
C LYS A 467 -12.61 10.57 -17.54
N THR A 468 -13.19 11.46 -18.33
CA THR A 468 -12.42 12.37 -19.20
C THR A 468 -12.05 13.72 -18.55
N SER A 469 -12.61 14.07 -17.38
CA SER A 469 -12.41 15.40 -16.76
C SER A 469 -11.29 15.48 -15.71
N SER A 470 -10.69 14.34 -15.34
CA SER A 470 -9.72 14.24 -14.25
C SER A 470 -8.45 13.53 -14.73
N SER A 471 -7.30 14.12 -14.44
CA SER A 471 -5.98 13.54 -14.73
C SER A 471 -5.17 13.34 -13.44
N PHE A 472 -4.29 12.35 -13.45
CA PHE A 472 -3.50 11.93 -12.29
C PHE A 472 -2.03 11.85 -12.66
N ILE A 473 -1.17 12.40 -11.81
CA ILE A 473 0.28 12.39 -12.02
C ILE A 473 1.00 12.21 -10.68
N ALA A 474 2.10 11.48 -10.69
CA ALA A 474 2.97 11.32 -9.53
C ALA A 474 4.36 11.89 -9.81
N MET A 475 4.99 12.45 -8.77
CA MET A 475 6.39 12.89 -8.85
C MET A 475 7.04 13.03 -7.49
N GLN A 476 8.36 13.11 -7.50
CA GLN A 476 9.13 13.35 -6.28
C GLN A 476 9.53 14.83 -6.16
N GLU A 477 9.65 15.29 -4.92
CA GLU A 477 10.25 16.57 -4.59
C GLU A 477 11.24 16.43 -3.44
N ALA A 478 12.28 17.25 -3.45
CA ALA A 478 13.24 17.32 -2.35
C ALA A 478 12.65 18.14 -1.19
N THR A 479 12.87 17.73 0.05
CA THR A 479 12.43 18.44 1.25
C THR A 479 13.55 18.54 2.29
N ASP A 480 13.52 19.59 3.10
CA ASP A 480 14.40 19.74 4.27
C ASP A 480 13.90 18.91 5.47
N ALA A 481 12.71 18.32 5.36
CA ALA A 481 12.20 17.41 6.38
C ALA A 481 13.08 16.17 6.51
N LYS A 482 13.19 15.67 7.73
CA LYS A 482 14.02 14.49 8.06
C LYS A 482 13.37 13.15 7.70
N GLU A 483 12.07 13.15 7.42
CA GLU A 483 11.26 11.96 7.16
C GLU A 483 10.68 12.03 5.74
N LEU A 484 10.45 10.85 5.15
CA LEU A 484 9.71 10.73 3.90
C LEU A 484 8.24 10.99 4.16
N SER A 485 7.60 11.79 3.32
CA SER A 485 6.17 12.08 3.40
C SER A 485 5.51 12.15 2.04
N VAL A 486 4.20 11.98 1.99
CA VAL A 486 3.42 12.03 0.75
C VAL A 486 2.22 12.95 0.93
N SER A 487 1.97 13.81 -0.05
CA SER A 487 0.76 14.65 -0.10
C SER A 487 0.10 14.56 -1.47
N ILE A 488 -1.20 14.83 -1.51
CA ILE A 488 -1.98 14.93 -2.74
C ILE A 488 -2.35 16.40 -2.92
N LEU A 489 -1.91 16.99 -4.03
CA LEU A 489 -2.27 18.35 -4.40
C LEU A 489 -3.42 18.32 -5.42
N HIS A 490 -4.38 19.22 -5.27
CA HIS A 490 -5.51 19.36 -6.18
C HIS A 490 -5.41 20.66 -6.98
N TYR A 491 -5.45 20.53 -8.30
CA TYR A 491 -5.53 21.62 -9.24
C TYR A 491 -6.89 21.59 -9.95
N LYS A 492 -7.51 22.76 -10.08
CA LYS A 492 -8.77 22.95 -10.81
C LYS A 492 -8.59 24.10 -11.80
N ASP A 493 -8.85 23.84 -13.07
CA ASP A 493 -8.72 24.80 -14.17
C ASP A 493 -7.33 25.50 -14.14
N GLY A 494 -6.26 24.72 -13.94
CA GLY A 494 -4.87 25.22 -13.87
C GLY A 494 -4.44 25.83 -12.53
N VAL A 495 -5.34 25.99 -11.55
CA VAL A 495 -5.05 26.67 -10.28
C VAL A 495 -5.01 25.67 -9.11
N CYS A 496 -3.95 25.73 -8.28
CA CYS A 496 -3.85 24.93 -7.06
C CYS A 496 -4.95 25.34 -6.06
N LYS A 497 -5.85 24.42 -5.72
CA LYS A 497 -6.94 24.62 -4.75
C LYS A 497 -6.62 24.09 -3.37
N SER A 498 -5.89 22.98 -3.29
CA SER A 498 -5.47 22.40 -2.01
C SER A 498 -4.08 21.77 -2.15
N LYS A 499 -3.28 21.92 -1.10
CA LYS A 499 -1.95 21.29 -0.98
C LYS A 499 -1.94 19.96 -0.23
N ASP A 500 -2.99 19.73 0.57
CA ASP A 500 -3.18 18.53 1.39
C ASP A 500 -4.59 17.97 1.16
N TYR A 501 -4.90 17.67 -0.10
CA TYR A 501 -6.22 17.20 -0.52
C TYR A 501 -6.48 15.78 0.00
N GLN A 502 -7.57 15.62 0.75
CA GLN A 502 -8.00 14.32 1.26
C GLN A 502 -9.01 13.67 0.30
N LEU A 503 -8.64 12.52 -0.24
CA LEU A 503 -9.53 11.71 -1.07
C LEU A 503 -10.59 11.02 -0.19
N PRO A 504 -11.86 10.94 -0.65
CA PRO A 504 -12.87 10.18 0.04
C PRO A 504 -12.52 8.68 0.01
N SER A 505 -12.47 8.06 1.19
CA SER A 505 -12.37 6.60 1.32
C SER A 505 -13.70 5.92 0.94
N ALA A 506 -13.74 4.59 0.94
CA ALA A 506 -15.01 3.88 0.84
C ALA A 506 -15.98 4.35 1.95
N PRO A 507 -17.27 4.56 1.64
CA PRO A 507 -18.30 4.64 2.65
C PRO A 507 -18.36 3.35 3.48
N GLY A 508 -18.95 3.44 4.68
CA GLY A 508 -19.16 2.25 5.51
C GLY A 508 -20.08 1.22 4.84
N LYS A 509 -20.05 -0.01 5.37
CA LYS A 509 -20.93 -1.09 4.90
C LYS A 509 -22.40 -0.68 5.00
N VAL A 510 -23.17 -1.04 3.98
CA VAL A 510 -24.61 -0.78 3.95
C VAL A 510 -25.32 -1.58 5.04
N THR A 511 -26.14 -0.88 5.82
CA THR A 511 -26.98 -1.44 6.88
C THR A 511 -28.46 -1.24 6.55
N VAL A 512 -29.27 -2.24 6.89
CA VAL A 512 -30.71 -2.27 6.65
C VAL A 512 -31.40 -2.77 7.91
N ALA A 513 -32.35 -2.01 8.45
CA ALA A 513 -33.16 -2.46 9.58
C ALA A 513 -34.24 -3.44 9.09
N GLU A 514 -34.67 -4.39 9.94
CA GLU A 514 -35.68 -5.39 9.53
C GLU A 514 -37.02 -4.76 9.09
N ASP A 515 -37.40 -3.65 9.71
CA ASP A 515 -38.63 -2.91 9.42
C ASP A 515 -38.54 -2.10 8.11
N ASP A 516 -37.32 -1.87 7.62
CA ASP A 516 -37.00 -1.11 6.41
C ASP A 516 -36.97 -1.96 5.14
N ILE A 517 -37.40 -3.23 5.23
CA ILE A 517 -37.45 -4.15 4.10
C ILE A 517 -38.91 -4.40 3.73
N TRP A 518 -39.32 -3.91 2.55
CA TRP A 518 -40.61 -4.19 1.92
C TRP A 518 -40.49 -5.30 0.87
N HIS A 519 -41.62 -5.64 0.26
CA HIS A 519 -41.67 -6.57 -0.86
C HIS A 519 -41.13 -6.00 -2.16
N ASP A 520 -41.17 -4.67 -2.31
CA ASP A 520 -40.89 -3.93 -3.54
C ASP A 520 -39.92 -2.76 -3.31
N CYS A 521 -39.59 -2.46 -2.04
CA CYS A 521 -38.68 -1.38 -1.68
C CYS A 521 -37.79 -1.78 -0.50
N VAL A 522 -36.64 -1.14 -0.37
CA VAL A 522 -35.76 -1.26 0.80
C VAL A 522 -35.17 0.11 1.13
N ILE A 523 -35.25 0.53 2.40
CA ILE A 523 -34.51 1.69 2.88
C ILE A 523 -33.13 1.22 3.36
N ILE A 524 -32.08 1.81 2.80
CA ILE A 524 -30.70 1.46 3.11
C ILE A 524 -29.98 2.65 3.74
N SER A 525 -29.03 2.38 4.62
CA SER A 525 -28.21 3.39 5.31
C SER A 525 -26.73 2.98 5.32
N TRP A 526 -25.83 3.93 5.46
CA TRP A 526 -24.38 3.68 5.57
C TRP A 526 -23.72 4.76 6.45
N SER A 527 -22.46 4.57 6.82
CA SER A 527 -21.67 5.63 7.45
C SER A 527 -20.88 6.41 6.39
N PRO A 528 -20.61 7.71 6.60
CA PRO A 528 -19.77 8.49 5.69
C PRO A 528 -18.35 7.90 5.62
N PRO A 529 -17.55 8.28 4.60
CA PRO A 529 -16.15 7.91 4.50
C PRO A 529 -15.36 8.32 5.74
N GLU A 530 -14.49 7.44 6.25
CA GLU A 530 -13.59 7.75 7.37
C GLU A 530 -12.60 8.87 7.01
N HIS A 531 -12.12 8.89 5.76
CA HIS A 531 -11.27 9.93 5.22
C HIS A 531 -11.97 10.66 4.06
N GLY A 532 -11.79 11.97 3.94
CA GLY A 532 -12.38 12.76 2.86
C GLY A 532 -13.91 12.93 2.93
N ALA A 533 -14.53 12.77 4.10
CA ALA A 533 -15.96 13.09 4.29
C ALA A 533 -16.26 14.55 3.93
N ALA A 534 -15.37 15.48 4.28
CA ALA A 534 -15.52 16.91 3.98
C ALA A 534 -15.43 17.24 2.48
N THR A 535 -14.79 16.39 1.67
CA THR A 535 -14.71 16.55 0.21
C THR A 535 -15.84 15.81 -0.52
N THR A 536 -16.62 14.99 0.19
CA THR A 536 -17.75 14.24 -0.36
C THR A 536 -18.96 15.14 -0.55
N GLN A 537 -19.54 15.12 -1.74
CA GLN A 537 -20.71 15.93 -2.10
C GLN A 537 -21.98 15.08 -2.24
N MET A 538 -21.87 13.88 -2.81
CA MET A 538 -23.00 12.96 -3.01
C MET A 538 -22.55 11.51 -2.86
N TYR A 539 -23.51 10.59 -2.79
CA TYR A 539 -23.33 9.15 -2.79
C TYR A 539 -24.01 8.53 -4.00
N CYS A 540 -23.31 7.63 -4.67
CA CYS A 540 -23.81 6.81 -5.76
C CYS A 540 -24.06 5.40 -5.23
N VAL A 541 -25.31 4.98 -5.21
CA VAL A 541 -25.72 3.64 -4.79
C VAL A 541 -25.97 2.80 -6.02
N THR A 542 -25.27 1.68 -6.13
CA THR A 542 -25.48 0.68 -7.18
C THR A 542 -26.11 -0.58 -6.61
N TYR A 543 -27.13 -1.10 -7.28
CA TYR A 543 -27.78 -2.35 -6.87
C TYR A 543 -28.19 -3.22 -8.06
N LYS A 544 -28.10 -4.54 -7.87
CA LYS A 544 -28.52 -5.54 -8.86
C LYS A 544 -29.03 -6.80 -8.17
N GLU A 545 -29.84 -7.59 -8.86
CA GLU A 545 -30.25 -8.91 -8.39
C GLU A 545 -29.03 -9.86 -8.31
N SER A 546 -28.86 -10.59 -7.20
CA SER A 546 -27.63 -11.33 -6.89
C SER A 546 -27.23 -12.37 -7.94
N GLU A 547 -28.19 -12.95 -8.66
CA GLU A 547 -28.00 -14.03 -9.64
C GLU A 547 -28.19 -13.54 -11.10
N SER A 548 -28.26 -12.23 -11.31
CA SER A 548 -28.52 -11.63 -12.62
C SER A 548 -27.24 -11.07 -13.25
N ASP A 549 -27.07 -11.34 -14.55
CA ASP A 549 -26.04 -10.73 -15.40
C ASP A 549 -26.41 -9.32 -15.90
N GLN A 550 -27.58 -8.81 -15.49
CA GLN A 550 -28.00 -7.46 -15.86
C GLN A 550 -27.10 -6.39 -15.25
N SER A 551 -27.00 -5.25 -15.94
CA SER A 551 -26.29 -4.07 -15.45
C SER A 551 -26.91 -3.57 -14.14
N ALA A 552 -26.07 -3.13 -13.21
CA ALA A 552 -26.55 -2.56 -11.95
C ALA A 552 -27.34 -1.27 -12.18
N ASN A 553 -28.43 -1.11 -11.43
CA ASN A 553 -29.18 0.12 -11.34
C ASN A 553 -28.42 1.12 -10.45
N THR A 554 -28.66 2.42 -10.63
CA THR A 554 -27.98 3.49 -9.89
C THR A 554 -28.97 4.48 -9.30
N VAL A 555 -28.77 4.84 -8.02
CA VAL A 555 -29.51 5.87 -7.29
C VAL A 555 -28.53 6.83 -6.64
N TRP A 556 -28.84 8.11 -6.67
CA TRP A 556 -28.02 9.15 -6.06
C TRP A 556 -28.65 9.67 -4.77
N SER A 557 -27.83 9.96 -3.77
CA SER A 557 -28.25 10.57 -2.50
C SER A 557 -27.25 11.62 -2.04
N ASP A 558 -27.73 12.72 -1.48
CA ASP A 558 -26.94 13.75 -0.78
C ASP A 558 -26.78 13.45 0.72
N THR A 559 -27.46 12.42 1.23
CA THR A 559 -27.41 11.96 2.62
C THR A 559 -26.91 10.52 2.72
N CYS A 560 -26.63 10.04 3.93
CA CYS A 560 -26.16 8.67 4.17
C CYS A 560 -27.29 7.61 4.23
N GLN A 561 -28.41 7.89 3.54
CA GLN A 561 -29.59 7.04 3.46
C GLN A 561 -30.25 7.20 2.09
N THR A 562 -30.87 6.14 1.57
CA THR A 562 -31.77 6.24 0.41
C THR A 562 -32.76 5.08 0.37
N THR A 563 -33.77 5.19 -0.49
CA THR A 563 -34.77 4.15 -0.71
C THR A 563 -34.60 3.55 -2.10
N LEU A 564 -34.39 2.24 -2.17
CA LEU A 564 -34.42 1.46 -3.41
C LEU A 564 -35.86 1.02 -3.66
N CYS A 565 -36.45 1.38 -4.79
CA CYS A 565 -37.85 1.08 -5.14
C CYS A 565 -37.95 0.20 -6.38
N ASN A 566 -39.16 -0.31 -6.67
CA ASN A 566 -39.47 -1.16 -7.82
C ASN A 566 -38.67 -2.47 -7.86
N LEU A 567 -38.43 -3.05 -6.68
CA LEU A 567 -37.75 -4.33 -6.51
C LEU A 567 -38.73 -5.50 -6.66
N THR A 568 -38.19 -6.66 -7.02
CA THR A 568 -38.96 -7.90 -7.13
C THR A 568 -39.14 -8.53 -5.74
N PRO A 569 -40.35 -8.99 -5.38
CA PRO A 569 -40.59 -9.70 -4.12
C PRO A 569 -39.82 -11.02 -4.01
N ASN A 570 -39.39 -11.36 -2.79
CA ASN A 570 -38.60 -12.56 -2.46
C ASN A 570 -37.24 -12.66 -3.18
N THR A 571 -36.69 -11.55 -3.66
CA THR A 571 -35.46 -11.51 -4.47
C THR A 571 -34.29 -10.95 -3.65
N LYS A 572 -33.11 -11.53 -3.85
CA LYS A 572 -31.85 -11.07 -3.27
C LYS A 572 -31.21 -10.03 -4.16
N TYR A 573 -30.79 -8.92 -3.56
CA TYR A 573 -30.10 -7.82 -4.21
C TYR A 573 -28.74 -7.60 -3.56
N GLN A 574 -27.74 -7.42 -4.40
CA GLN A 574 -26.43 -6.92 -4.01
C GLN A 574 -26.44 -5.40 -4.11
N VAL A 575 -26.03 -4.73 -3.03
CA VAL A 575 -25.99 -3.27 -2.92
C VAL A 575 -24.59 -2.83 -2.54
N ALA A 576 -24.09 -1.80 -3.21
CA ALA A 576 -22.82 -1.14 -2.90
C ALA A 576 -22.95 0.38 -3.05
N VAL A 577 -22.17 1.14 -2.28
CA VAL A 577 -22.22 2.60 -2.24
C VAL A 577 -20.83 3.18 -2.49
N GLN A 578 -20.75 4.24 -3.29
CA GLN A 578 -19.56 5.04 -3.52
C GLN A 578 -19.81 6.48 -3.08
N ALA A 579 -18.82 7.12 -2.48
CA ALA A 579 -18.80 8.56 -2.31
C ALA A 579 -18.38 9.22 -3.61
N TRP A 580 -18.95 10.40 -3.91
CA TRP A 580 -18.58 11.23 -5.04
C TRP A 580 -18.11 12.60 -4.54
N CYS A 581 -16.94 13.01 -5.00
CA CYS A 581 -16.41 14.36 -4.84
C CYS A 581 -16.28 15.03 -6.22
N GLU A 582 -15.99 16.33 -6.23
CA GLU A 582 -15.86 17.10 -7.48
C GLU A 582 -14.83 16.49 -8.46
N VAL A 583 -13.82 15.78 -7.93
CA VAL A 583 -12.77 15.16 -8.73
C VAL A 583 -13.16 13.76 -9.25
N GLY A 584 -14.02 13.01 -8.54
CA GLY A 584 -14.30 11.62 -8.88
C GLY A 584 -15.02 10.80 -7.81
N TYR A 585 -15.13 9.48 -8.05
CA TYR A 585 -15.70 8.51 -7.12
C TYR A 585 -14.64 7.92 -6.20
N SER A 586 -15.02 7.61 -4.96
CA SER A 586 -14.29 6.70 -4.09
C SER A 586 -14.40 5.25 -4.60
N THR A 587 -13.69 4.34 -3.92
CA THR A 587 -14.00 2.91 -4.01
C THR A 587 -15.39 2.61 -3.45
N CYS A 588 -15.97 1.49 -3.88
CA CYS A 588 -17.21 0.96 -3.33
C CYS A 588 -17.05 0.53 -1.87
N SER A 589 -18.12 0.65 -1.11
CA SER A 589 -18.32 -0.08 0.14
C SER A 589 -18.30 -1.59 -0.10
N ASP A 590 -18.17 -2.37 0.97
CA ASP A 590 -18.44 -3.80 0.91
C ASP A 590 -19.84 -4.08 0.35
N ILE A 591 -19.94 -5.08 -0.54
CA ILE A 591 -21.21 -5.51 -1.09
C ILE A 591 -22.07 -6.08 0.04
N SER A 592 -23.27 -5.54 0.18
CA SER A 592 -24.26 -6.01 1.15
C SER A 592 -25.39 -6.71 0.41
N GLU A 593 -25.79 -7.87 0.90
CA GLU A 593 -26.94 -8.61 0.36
C GLU A 593 -28.20 -8.26 1.16
N VAL A 594 -29.24 -7.81 0.46
CA VAL A 594 -30.56 -7.59 1.03
C VAL A 594 -31.59 -8.41 0.29
N LYS A 595 -32.51 -9.05 1.02
CA LYS A 595 -33.59 -9.84 0.44
C LYS A 595 -34.92 -9.15 0.69
N THR A 596 -35.67 -8.85 -0.37
CA THR A 596 -37.02 -8.27 -0.25
C THR A 596 -37.98 -9.26 0.40
N ARG A 597 -39.04 -8.74 1.04
CA ARG A 597 -40.06 -9.59 1.66
C ARG A 597 -40.83 -10.38 0.60
N PRO A 598 -41.32 -11.58 0.92
CA PRO A 598 -41.99 -12.44 -0.06
C PRO A 598 -43.39 -11.98 -0.48
N ALA A 599 -44.01 -11.10 0.30
CA ALA A 599 -45.35 -10.59 0.03
C ALA A 599 -45.55 -9.19 0.64
N SER A 600 -46.51 -8.44 0.08
CA SER A 600 -46.97 -7.18 0.67
C SER A 600 -47.63 -7.43 2.04
N PRO A 601 -47.74 -6.40 2.91
CA PRO A 601 -48.45 -6.55 4.17
C PRO A 601 -49.91 -6.98 3.94
N PRO A 602 -50.50 -7.80 4.84
CA PRO A 602 -51.93 -8.02 4.88
C PRO A 602 -52.71 -6.72 5.09
N GLY A 603 -54.00 -6.72 4.74
CA GLY A 603 -54.87 -5.58 5.03
C GLY A 603 -54.99 -5.29 6.52
N ILE A 604 -55.41 -4.07 6.86
CA ILE A 604 -55.63 -3.64 8.25
C ILE A 604 -56.66 -4.58 8.91
N PRO A 605 -56.36 -5.17 10.08
CA PRO A 605 -57.28 -6.09 10.74
C PRO A 605 -58.49 -5.35 11.33
N THR A 606 -59.66 -5.60 10.77
CA THR A 606 -60.95 -5.17 11.33
C THR A 606 -61.28 -5.99 12.58
N VAL A 607 -61.79 -5.33 13.62
CA VAL A 607 -62.13 -5.98 14.90
C VAL A 607 -63.64 -6.02 15.08
N HIS A 608 -64.17 -7.20 15.37
CA HIS A 608 -65.55 -7.42 15.74
C HIS A 608 -65.62 -7.98 17.16
N LEU A 609 -66.31 -7.28 18.07
CA LEU A 609 -66.53 -7.77 19.42
C LEU A 609 -67.63 -8.85 19.40
N ILE A 610 -67.30 -10.07 19.81
CA ILE A 610 -68.25 -11.18 19.89
C ILE A 610 -68.83 -11.28 21.31
N SER A 611 -68.00 -11.02 22.32
CA SER A 611 -68.38 -10.97 23.74
C SER A 611 -67.44 -10.04 24.50
N PRO A 612 -67.73 -9.68 25.77
CA PRO A 612 -66.86 -8.80 26.58
C PRO A 612 -65.40 -9.28 26.71
N THR A 613 -65.15 -10.58 26.50
CA THR A 613 -63.80 -11.18 26.62
C THR A 613 -63.32 -11.80 25.31
N THR A 614 -64.03 -11.64 24.18
CA THR A 614 -63.71 -12.33 22.92
C THR A 614 -63.88 -11.41 21.72
N VAL A 615 -62.81 -11.24 20.95
CA VAL A 615 -62.78 -10.45 19.70
C VAL A 615 -62.49 -11.35 18.51
N GLN A 616 -63.17 -11.12 17.38
CA GLN A 616 -62.84 -11.69 16.09
C GLN A 616 -62.19 -10.63 15.22
N LEU A 617 -60.97 -10.92 14.79
CA LEU A 617 -60.22 -10.12 13.83
C LEU A 617 -60.51 -10.65 12.43
N ARG A 618 -60.65 -9.77 11.44
CA ARG A 618 -60.72 -10.10 10.00
C ARG A 618 -59.80 -9.19 9.20
N TRP A 619 -59.06 -9.73 8.24
CA TRP A 619 -58.15 -8.97 7.36
C TRP A 619 -58.27 -9.45 5.92
N SER A 620 -57.67 -8.71 4.98
CA SER A 620 -57.52 -9.17 3.59
C SER A 620 -56.13 -9.81 3.39
N PRO A 621 -55.99 -10.78 2.47
CA PRO A 621 -54.67 -11.33 2.14
C PRO A 621 -53.73 -10.28 1.53
N PRO A 622 -52.41 -10.55 1.51
CA PRO A 622 -51.46 -9.75 0.74
C PRO A 622 -51.89 -9.58 -0.72
N LEU A 623 -51.84 -8.34 -1.22
CA LEU A 623 -52.17 -8.01 -2.61
C LEU A 623 -51.12 -8.53 -3.62
N ILE A 624 -49.86 -8.53 -3.21
CA ILE A 624 -48.72 -8.94 -4.04
C ILE A 624 -47.97 -10.04 -3.29
N MET A 625 -47.70 -11.14 -3.99
CA MET A 625 -46.95 -12.28 -3.45
C MET A 625 -46.01 -12.80 -4.54
N ALA A 626 -44.78 -13.16 -4.15
CA ALA A 626 -43.82 -13.72 -5.08
C ALA A 626 -44.35 -15.01 -5.73
N PRO A 627 -44.13 -15.27 -7.03
CA PRO A 627 -44.65 -16.45 -7.72
C PRO A 627 -44.17 -17.78 -7.10
N THR A 628 -42.96 -17.79 -6.54
CA THR A 628 -42.33 -18.95 -5.90
C THR A 628 -42.77 -19.18 -4.45
N CYS A 629 -43.66 -18.33 -3.94
CA CYS A 629 -44.05 -18.31 -2.53
C CYS A 629 -45.49 -18.84 -2.35
N SER A 630 -45.67 -19.69 -1.33
CA SER A 630 -47.01 -20.11 -0.87
C SER A 630 -47.28 -19.60 0.54
N LEU A 631 -48.41 -18.91 0.71
CA LEU A 631 -48.92 -18.49 2.02
C LEU A 631 -49.31 -19.73 2.85
N LYS A 632 -48.87 -19.81 4.11
CA LYS A 632 -49.14 -20.97 4.99
C LYS A 632 -50.01 -20.62 6.19
N SER A 633 -49.69 -19.54 6.88
CA SER A 633 -50.43 -19.09 8.05
C SER A 633 -50.33 -17.57 8.21
N TYR A 634 -51.14 -17.03 9.11
CA TYR A 634 -50.98 -15.67 9.60
C TYR A 634 -50.57 -15.69 11.06
N THR A 635 -49.77 -14.71 11.47
CA THR A 635 -49.49 -14.46 12.89
C THR A 635 -50.07 -13.12 13.28
N VAL A 636 -50.86 -13.12 14.36
CA VAL A 636 -51.44 -11.91 14.93
C VAL A 636 -50.63 -11.51 16.15
N ARG A 637 -50.27 -10.22 16.24
CA ARG A 637 -49.70 -9.62 17.42
C ARG A 637 -50.67 -8.65 18.07
N GLN A 638 -50.61 -8.57 19.39
CA GLN A 638 -51.44 -7.71 20.22
C GLN A 638 -50.53 -6.86 21.12
N LYS A 639 -50.73 -5.53 21.16
CA LYS A 639 -50.07 -4.61 22.10
C LYS A 639 -51.07 -4.14 23.16
N LYS A 640 -50.66 -4.13 24.43
CA LYS A 640 -51.46 -3.61 25.56
C LYS A 640 -51.04 -2.17 25.85
N ASP A 641 -51.95 -1.23 25.62
CA ASP A 641 -51.76 0.21 25.82
C ASP A 641 -50.66 0.87 24.97
N SER A 642 -50.73 2.19 24.83
CA SER A 642 -49.79 3.00 24.04
C SER A 642 -48.39 3.08 24.67
N GLN A 643 -48.27 2.91 25.99
CA GLN A 643 -47.00 2.95 26.75
C GLN A 643 -46.39 1.57 27.09
N GLY A 644 -47.09 0.45 26.85
CA GLY A 644 -46.54 -0.90 27.08
C GLY A 644 -45.82 -1.45 25.84
N GLU A 645 -44.50 -1.66 25.90
CA GLU A 645 -43.69 -2.10 24.75
C GLU A 645 -43.83 -3.59 24.38
N GLU A 646 -44.57 -4.40 25.15
CA GLU A 646 -44.63 -5.85 24.91
C GLU A 646 -45.73 -6.26 23.91
N TRP A 647 -45.31 -6.72 22.73
CA TRP A 647 -46.17 -7.39 21.76
C TRP A 647 -46.33 -8.88 22.10
N ILE A 648 -47.55 -9.29 22.41
CA ILE A 648 -47.86 -10.71 22.65
C ILE A 648 -48.17 -11.37 21.31
N THR A 649 -47.41 -12.43 20.97
CA THR A 649 -47.64 -13.24 19.77
C THR A 649 -48.65 -14.34 20.06
N LYS A 650 -49.78 -14.38 19.34
CA LYS A 650 -50.72 -15.51 19.37
C LYS A 650 -50.62 -16.27 18.03
N LYS A 651 -50.25 -17.55 18.07
CA LYS A 651 -49.82 -18.33 16.89
C LYS A 651 -50.91 -19.19 16.24
N ASP A 652 -50.82 -19.19 14.90
CA ASP A 652 -51.18 -20.16 13.85
C ASP A 652 -52.64 -20.59 13.65
N GLN A 653 -53.27 -20.00 12.62
CA GLN A 653 -54.42 -20.57 11.90
C GLN A 653 -54.03 -20.88 10.45
N VAL A 654 -54.41 -22.08 9.99
CA VAL A 654 -54.17 -22.63 8.65
C VAL A 654 -55.14 -22.00 7.64
N MET A 655 -54.60 -21.71 6.43
CA MET A 655 -55.12 -21.17 5.16
C MET A 655 -56.59 -20.76 4.93
N ASP A 656 -57.60 -21.28 5.64
CA ASP A 656 -58.99 -21.22 5.16
C ASP A 656 -59.83 -20.05 5.73
N TYR A 657 -59.29 -19.29 6.68
CA TYR A 657 -60.01 -18.16 7.28
C TYR A 657 -59.09 -16.94 7.44
N TYR A 658 -59.38 -15.85 6.73
CA TYR A 658 -58.77 -14.53 6.98
C TYR A 658 -59.32 -13.88 8.25
N SER A 659 -59.55 -14.69 9.29
CA SER A 659 -60.18 -14.29 10.52
C SER A 659 -59.66 -15.10 11.70
N CYS A 660 -59.36 -14.44 12.82
CA CYS A 660 -58.91 -15.10 14.04
C CYS A 660 -59.71 -14.61 15.25
N THR A 661 -60.19 -15.56 16.06
CA THR A 661 -60.90 -15.25 17.31
C THR A 661 -59.94 -15.35 18.48
N LEU A 662 -59.83 -14.28 19.25
CA LEU A 662 -58.90 -14.15 20.37
C LEU A 662 -59.66 -13.83 21.66
N THR A 663 -59.31 -14.52 22.73
CA THR A 663 -59.74 -14.14 24.09
C THR A 663 -58.87 -12.98 24.58
N ILE A 664 -59.53 -11.90 25.01
CA ILE A 664 -58.91 -10.72 25.61
C ILE A 664 -59.18 -10.75 27.12
N SER A 665 -58.17 -10.36 27.91
CA SER A 665 -58.17 -10.49 29.37
C SER A 665 -58.06 -9.14 30.09
N SER A 666 -58.33 -8.03 29.41
CA SER A 666 -58.09 -6.69 29.92
C SER A 666 -59.05 -5.68 29.30
N ASP A 667 -59.53 -4.74 30.12
CA ASP A 667 -60.40 -3.61 29.77
C ASP A 667 -59.62 -2.41 29.17
N SER A 668 -58.35 -2.60 28.80
CA SER A 668 -57.47 -1.55 28.26
C SER A 668 -57.55 -1.46 26.72
N PRO A 669 -57.16 -0.33 26.09
CA PRO A 669 -57.05 -0.24 24.64
C PRO A 669 -56.04 -1.25 24.08
N LEU A 670 -56.42 -1.96 23.02
CA LEU A 670 -55.63 -3.04 22.40
C LEU A 670 -55.48 -2.78 20.90
N THR A 671 -54.24 -2.75 20.42
CA THR A 671 -53.96 -2.68 18.98
C THR A 671 -53.50 -4.03 18.46
N PHE A 672 -53.99 -4.39 17.26
CA PHE A 672 -53.66 -5.65 16.60
C PHE A 672 -52.97 -5.40 15.26
N THR A 673 -51.95 -6.22 14.98
CA THR A 673 -51.26 -6.25 13.68
C THR A 673 -51.16 -7.69 13.19
N VAL A 674 -51.18 -7.86 11.86
CA VAL A 674 -51.16 -9.18 11.22
C VAL A 674 -49.98 -9.27 10.28
N VAL A 675 -49.31 -10.42 10.27
CA VAL A 675 -48.23 -10.74 9.32
C VAL A 675 -48.53 -12.05 8.61
N ALA A 676 -48.25 -12.12 7.30
CA ALA A 676 -48.34 -13.33 6.50
C ALA A 676 -47.06 -14.17 6.63
N ASN A 677 -47.21 -15.46 6.94
CA ASN A 677 -46.12 -16.43 6.96
C ASN A 677 -46.12 -17.23 5.66
N CYS A 678 -45.01 -17.12 4.95
CA CYS A 678 -44.79 -17.58 3.59
C CYS A 678 -43.64 -18.60 3.61
N ASN A 679 -43.85 -19.83 4.09
CA ASN A 679 -42.75 -20.80 4.20
C ASN A 679 -42.45 -21.46 2.83
N PRO A 680 -41.17 -21.66 2.46
CA PRO A 680 -39.93 -21.31 3.19
C PRO A 680 -39.40 -19.89 2.92
N ALA A 681 -40.12 -19.05 2.18
CA ALA A 681 -39.69 -17.73 1.72
C ALA A 681 -39.55 -16.65 2.83
N GLY A 682 -40.22 -16.81 3.97
CA GLY A 682 -40.13 -15.91 5.14
C GLY A 682 -41.48 -15.32 5.54
N ARG A 683 -41.50 -14.08 6.02
CA ARG A 683 -42.72 -13.36 6.44
C ARG A 683 -42.88 -12.05 5.69
N SER A 684 -44.10 -11.59 5.48
CA SER A 684 -44.36 -10.20 5.04
C SER A 684 -43.96 -9.20 6.14
N ARG A 685 -44.13 -7.88 5.88
CA ARG A 685 -44.21 -6.92 6.99
C ARG A 685 -45.57 -7.01 7.69
N TYR A 686 -45.64 -6.43 8.89
CA TYR A 686 -46.88 -6.25 9.62
C TYR A 686 -47.83 -5.31 8.88
N SER A 687 -49.12 -5.61 8.92
CA SER A 687 -50.19 -4.68 8.55
C SER A 687 -50.07 -3.40 9.40
N GLN A 688 -50.70 -2.31 8.94
CA GLN A 688 -50.93 -1.18 9.84
C GLN A 688 -51.78 -1.63 11.04
N PRO A 689 -51.57 -1.04 12.23
CA PRO A 689 -52.40 -1.31 13.40
C PRO A 689 -53.82 -0.82 13.15
N ASN A 690 -54.77 -1.44 13.84
CA ASN A 690 -56.15 -0.97 13.83
C ASN A 690 -56.41 0.09 14.91
N ASP A 691 -57.46 0.89 14.69
CA ASP A 691 -57.87 1.98 15.60
C ASP A 691 -58.81 1.51 16.73
N PHE A 692 -58.81 0.22 17.09
CA PHE A 692 -59.81 -0.35 18.01
C PHE A 692 -59.48 -0.07 19.49
N ILE A 693 -60.45 0.53 20.21
CA ILE A 693 -60.41 0.74 21.67
C ILE A 693 -61.60 0.00 22.30
N VAL A 694 -61.35 -0.84 23.31
CA VAL A 694 -62.40 -1.54 24.07
C VAL A 694 -63.09 -0.52 25.00
N ASN A 695 -64.39 -0.27 24.82
CA ASN A 695 -65.22 0.53 25.73
C ASN A 695 -66.30 -0.36 26.39
N ALA A 696 -66.20 -0.57 27.70
CA ALA A 696 -67.17 -1.37 28.46
C ALA A 696 -68.46 -0.57 28.80
N GLY A 697 -69.58 -0.95 28.18
CA GLY A 697 -70.89 -1.18 28.81
C GLY A 697 -71.57 -0.22 29.81
N SER A 698 -71.25 1.08 29.92
CA SER A 698 -71.86 1.97 30.95
C SER A 698 -72.82 3.08 30.47
N LYS A 699 -72.89 3.39 29.17
CA LYS A 699 -73.72 4.51 28.68
C LYS A 699 -75.20 4.19 28.45
N ALA A 700 -75.52 3.00 27.93
CA ALA A 700 -76.88 2.68 27.47
C ALA A 700 -77.94 2.58 28.59
N THR A 701 -77.56 2.16 29.79
CA THR A 701 -78.48 2.02 30.95
C THR A 701 -78.85 3.36 31.61
N THR A 702 -78.03 4.40 31.42
CA THR A 702 -78.28 5.72 32.02
C THR A 702 -79.26 6.54 31.18
N GLU A 703 -79.19 6.42 29.85
CA GLU A 703 -80.10 7.10 28.91
C GLU A 703 -81.55 6.58 29.02
N LEU A 704 -81.76 5.27 29.09
CA LEU A 704 -83.09 4.66 29.28
C LEU A 704 -83.78 5.10 30.59
N LYS A 705 -83.00 5.28 31.67
CA LYS A 705 -83.51 5.75 32.96
C LYS A 705 -84.04 7.18 32.89
N GLU A 706 -83.28 8.08 32.25
CA GLU A 706 -83.68 9.48 32.13
C GLU A 706 -84.88 9.66 31.18
N GLU A 707 -84.96 8.86 30.12
CA GLU A 707 -86.07 8.89 29.16
C GLU A 707 -87.40 8.43 29.78
N LEU A 708 -87.40 7.36 30.58
CA LEU A 708 -88.59 6.84 31.27
C LEU A 708 -89.11 7.80 32.35
N ILE A 709 -88.21 8.47 33.08
CA ILE A 709 -88.61 9.49 34.07
C ILE A 709 -89.16 10.74 33.35
N ARG A 710 -88.53 11.16 32.24
CA ARG A 710 -88.93 12.34 31.48
C ARG A 710 -90.30 12.15 30.78
N SER A 711 -90.66 10.92 30.44
CA SER A 711 -91.92 10.60 29.76
C SER A 711 -93.08 10.23 30.69
N SER A 712 -92.85 10.02 31.99
CA SER A 712 -93.88 9.58 32.96
C SER A 712 -94.46 10.73 33.79
N GLN A 713 -95.73 10.64 34.18
CA GLN A 713 -96.41 11.61 35.05
C GLN A 713 -96.28 11.22 36.52
N LEU A 714 -95.84 12.14 37.38
CA LEU A 714 -95.78 11.91 38.83
C LEU A 714 -97.20 11.91 39.42
N VAL A 715 -97.61 10.80 40.05
CA VAL A 715 -98.95 10.60 40.63
C VAL A 715 -98.95 10.88 42.14
N ASN A 716 -97.85 10.60 42.85
CA ASN A 716 -97.76 10.84 44.30
C ASN A 716 -96.33 11.21 44.72
N VAL A 717 -96.19 12.25 45.54
CA VAL A 717 -94.92 12.88 45.97
C VAL A 717 -94.32 12.24 47.23
N GLY A 718 -94.80 11.06 47.64
CA GLY A 718 -94.21 10.30 48.76
C GLY A 718 -92.79 9.79 48.51
N LEU A 719 -92.13 9.24 49.53
CA LEU A 719 -90.88 8.49 49.39
C LEU A 719 -91.18 6.99 49.61
N PRO A 720 -91.21 6.14 48.56
CA PRO A 720 -90.84 6.44 47.17
C PRO A 720 -91.95 7.14 46.37
N GLY A 721 -91.55 8.00 45.42
CA GLY A 721 -92.48 8.72 44.55
C GLY A 721 -93.07 7.77 43.51
N ILE A 722 -94.37 7.88 43.27
CA ILE A 722 -95.11 6.98 42.35
C ILE A 722 -95.29 7.70 41.02
N TYR A 723 -94.79 7.08 39.95
CA TYR A 723 -94.87 7.61 38.58
C TYR A 723 -95.76 6.70 37.73
N GLN A 724 -96.61 7.32 36.91
CA GLN A 724 -97.47 6.68 35.92
C GLN A 724 -96.86 6.88 34.52
N PRO A 725 -96.50 5.81 33.81
CA PRO A 725 -95.97 5.92 32.46
C PRO A 725 -97.06 6.32 31.45
N PRO A 726 -96.69 6.90 30.30
CA PRO A 726 -97.66 7.32 29.28
C PRO A 726 -98.07 6.11 28.43
N PHE A 727 -98.94 5.25 28.94
CA PHE A 727 -99.51 4.16 28.17
C PHE A 727 -100.93 4.52 27.70
N ASN A 728 -101.18 4.56 26.40
CA ASN A 728 -102.53 4.67 25.85
C ASN A 728 -103.24 3.32 25.95
N LEU A 729 -104.19 3.23 26.87
CA LEU A 729 -105.03 2.05 27.08
C LEU A 729 -106.28 2.13 26.18
N THR A 730 -106.33 1.32 25.12
CA THR A 730 -107.56 1.07 24.35
C THR A 730 -108.23 -0.20 24.86
N VAL A 731 -109.36 -0.03 25.55
CA VAL A 731 -110.20 -1.15 26.01
C VAL A 731 -111.12 -1.56 24.88
N ASN A 732 -111.00 -2.80 24.41
CA ASN A 732 -111.96 -3.39 23.48
C ASN A 732 -112.68 -4.55 24.18
N ARG A 733 -114.00 -4.43 24.34
CA ARG A 733 -114.86 -5.53 24.83
C ARG A 733 -115.17 -6.45 23.66
N SER A 734 -114.64 -7.67 23.68
CA SER A 734 -115.12 -8.72 22.77
C SER A 734 -116.44 -9.32 23.28
N GLU A 735 -117.26 -9.86 22.39
CA GLU A 735 -118.61 -10.40 22.67
C GLU A 735 -118.64 -11.56 23.71
N GLU A 736 -117.48 -12.10 24.12
CA GLU A 736 -117.36 -13.17 25.13
C GLU A 736 -116.97 -12.66 26.55
N GLY A 737 -117.11 -11.36 26.85
CA GLY A 737 -116.91 -10.83 28.21
C GLY A 737 -115.45 -10.69 28.67
N ILE A 738 -114.48 -10.96 27.80
CA ILE A 738 -113.05 -10.75 28.06
C ILE A 738 -112.68 -9.29 27.74
N THR A 739 -112.01 -8.62 28.69
CA THR A 739 -111.50 -7.26 28.50
C THR A 739 -110.10 -7.32 27.90
N ARG A 740 -109.93 -6.81 26.68
CA ARG A 740 -108.62 -6.79 25.98
C ARG A 740 -107.92 -5.45 26.20
N TYR A 741 -106.62 -5.52 26.47
CA TYR A 741 -105.73 -4.36 26.63
C TYR A 741 -104.61 -4.43 25.60
N GLU A 742 -104.36 -3.33 24.88
CA GLU A 742 -103.22 -3.15 23.98
C GLU A 742 -102.21 -2.17 24.60
N LEU A 743 -100.91 -2.46 24.48
CA LEU A 743 -99.82 -1.63 25.01
C LEU A 743 -98.74 -1.45 23.93
N GLY A 744 -98.41 -0.20 23.58
CA GLY A 744 -97.39 0.15 22.59
C GLY A 744 -97.89 0.30 21.13
N GLN A 745 -96.97 0.57 20.19
CA GLN A 745 -97.26 0.59 18.74
C GLN A 745 -96.89 -0.75 18.08
N LYS A 746 -97.59 -1.14 17.00
CA LYS A 746 -97.30 -2.36 16.25
C LYS A 746 -95.93 -2.27 15.57
N CYS A 747 -94.99 -3.12 15.98
CA CYS A 747 -93.65 -3.24 15.39
C CYS A 747 -93.52 -4.57 14.62
N ALA A 748 -92.87 -4.54 13.45
CA ALA A 748 -92.78 -5.67 12.51
C ALA A 748 -91.53 -6.55 12.70
N ALA A 749 -90.99 -6.66 13.91
CA ALA A 749 -89.83 -7.49 14.21
C ALA A 749 -90.24 -8.97 14.43
N THR A 750 -89.40 -9.89 13.95
CA THR A 750 -89.66 -11.35 13.93
C THR A 750 -89.29 -12.08 15.22
N GLU A 751 -88.64 -11.42 16.19
CA GLU A 751 -88.33 -11.99 17.50
C GLU A 751 -89.05 -11.21 18.61
N LYS A 752 -89.87 -11.91 19.41
CA LYS A 752 -90.62 -11.31 20.52
C LYS A 752 -89.92 -11.63 21.84
N ILE A 753 -89.55 -10.62 22.62
CA ILE A 753 -88.98 -10.77 23.96
C ILE A 753 -90.11 -10.56 24.99
N ILE A 754 -90.32 -11.53 25.88
CA ILE A 754 -91.27 -11.42 26.99
C ILE A 754 -90.47 -11.19 28.28
N ILE A 755 -90.75 -10.10 29.00
CA ILE A 755 -90.19 -9.83 30.33
C ILE A 755 -91.31 -10.00 31.35
N LEU A 756 -91.30 -11.10 32.10
CA LEU A 756 -92.19 -11.31 33.24
C LEU A 756 -91.39 -11.10 34.53
N LEU A 757 -91.73 -10.05 35.28
CA LEU A 757 -91.18 -9.77 36.61
C LEU A 757 -92.33 -9.80 37.62
N GLY A 758 -92.36 -10.82 38.47
CA GLY A 758 -93.36 -10.96 39.53
C GLY A 758 -92.75 -11.63 40.77
N GLU A 759 -93.12 -11.12 41.95
CA GLU A 759 -92.80 -11.74 43.25
C GLU A 759 -93.96 -12.66 43.66
N THR A 760 -93.70 -13.94 43.92
CA THR A 760 -94.70 -14.89 44.41
C THR A 760 -94.80 -14.81 45.94
N GLY A 761 -95.92 -14.31 46.44
CA GLY A 761 -96.19 -14.27 47.87
C GLY A 761 -96.51 -15.65 48.44
N ARG A 762 -95.52 -16.31 49.09
CA ARG A 762 -95.59 -16.92 50.43
C ARG A 762 -94.40 -17.87 50.68
N ALA A 763 -93.82 -17.72 51.88
CA ALA A 763 -92.85 -18.56 52.60
C ALA A 763 -91.33 -18.38 52.30
N ARG A 764 -90.69 -17.57 53.19
CA ARG A 764 -89.30 -17.58 53.69
C ARG A 764 -88.18 -18.12 52.78
N LEU A 765 -87.46 -17.22 52.09
CA LEU A 765 -86.01 -17.31 51.75
C LEU A 765 -85.40 -15.89 51.69
N PRO A 766 -84.09 -15.69 51.99
CA PRO A 766 -83.47 -14.36 52.08
C PRO A 766 -83.11 -13.74 50.71
N MET A 767 -83.15 -12.40 50.66
CA MET A 767 -82.84 -11.54 49.50
C MET A 767 -81.44 -11.77 48.91
N SER A 768 -81.36 -12.20 47.65
CA SER A 768 -80.37 -11.74 46.64
C SER A 768 -80.38 -12.57 45.34
N LEU A 769 -81.51 -12.73 44.66
CA LEU A 769 -81.52 -13.32 43.30
C LEU A 769 -82.75 -12.82 42.52
N LEU A 770 -82.50 -11.96 41.52
CA LEU A 770 -83.44 -11.69 40.44
C LEU A 770 -83.29 -12.84 39.45
N THR A 771 -84.20 -13.82 39.48
CA THR A 771 -84.17 -14.94 38.53
C THR A 771 -84.86 -14.51 37.25
N LEU A 772 -84.08 -14.28 36.19
CA LEU A 772 -84.59 -13.97 34.84
C LEU A 772 -85.01 -15.27 34.15
N PHE A 773 -86.31 -15.47 33.89
CA PHE A 773 -86.77 -16.57 33.05
C PHE A 773 -87.03 -16.07 31.62
N ILE A 774 -86.33 -16.65 30.64
CA ILE A 774 -86.60 -16.47 29.21
C ILE A 774 -87.23 -17.78 28.71
N ILE A 775 -88.50 -17.76 28.33
CA ILE A 775 -89.15 -18.91 27.68
C ILE A 775 -88.98 -18.77 26.17
N LYS A 776 -88.18 -19.63 25.56
CA LYS A 776 -87.98 -19.73 24.10
C LYS A 776 -88.75 -20.94 23.59
N MET A 777 -89.76 -20.74 22.74
CA MET A 777 -90.36 -21.84 21.98
C MET A 777 -89.35 -22.30 20.92
N GLY A 778 -88.66 -23.42 21.19
CA GLY A 778 -87.83 -24.13 20.21
C GLY A 778 -86.34 -23.76 20.18
N SER A 779 -85.52 -24.61 20.80
CA SER A 779 -84.05 -24.78 20.66
C SER A 779 -83.09 -23.70 21.20
N TRP A 780 -82.09 -24.21 21.93
CA TRP A 780 -81.16 -23.49 22.80
C TRP A 780 -80.04 -22.79 22.00
N CYS A 781 -79.92 -21.47 22.17
CA CYS A 781 -78.75 -20.65 21.78
C CYS A 781 -78.77 -19.33 22.58
N PRO A 782 -77.64 -18.89 23.19
CA PRO A 782 -77.53 -17.57 23.81
C PRO A 782 -77.08 -16.53 22.77
N ILE A 783 -77.85 -15.45 22.60
CA ILE A 783 -77.49 -14.27 21.80
C ILE A 783 -77.75 -13.04 22.67
N HIS A 784 -76.79 -12.11 22.74
CA HIS A 784 -76.87 -10.85 23.48
C HIS A 784 -76.73 -9.69 22.49
N SER A 785 -77.84 -9.05 22.14
CA SER A 785 -77.88 -7.77 21.41
C SER A 785 -77.80 -6.60 22.40
N PRO A 786 -76.95 -5.57 22.19
CA PRO A 786 -76.71 -4.51 23.17
C PRO A 786 -77.41 -3.18 22.85
N SER A 787 -78.64 -3.20 22.33
CA SER A 787 -79.43 -1.98 22.13
C SER A 787 -80.92 -2.26 22.20
N LEU A 788 -81.52 -1.98 23.36
CA LEU A 788 -82.98 -1.91 23.50
C LEU A 788 -83.33 -0.43 23.66
N THR A 789 -84.19 0.09 22.79
CA THR A 789 -84.85 1.39 22.95
C THR A 789 -86.30 1.17 23.40
N LEU A 790 -86.95 2.22 23.90
CA LEU A 790 -88.37 2.17 24.33
C LEU A 790 -89.33 1.70 23.21
N GLN A 791 -88.89 1.75 21.95
CA GLN A 791 -89.63 1.32 20.76
C GLN A 791 -89.60 -0.20 20.51
N ASP A 792 -88.79 -0.97 21.24
CA ASP A 792 -88.57 -2.40 20.99
C ASP A 792 -89.43 -3.34 21.87
N LEU A 793 -90.44 -2.82 22.57
CA LEU A 793 -91.36 -3.62 23.38
C LEU A 793 -92.48 -4.21 22.51
N ALA A 794 -92.49 -5.54 22.38
CA ALA A 794 -93.50 -6.27 21.63
C ALA A 794 -94.85 -6.37 22.38
N VAL A 795 -95.95 -6.37 21.61
CA VAL A 795 -97.33 -6.56 22.09
C VAL A 795 -97.52 -8.01 22.57
N MET A 796 -98.08 -8.19 23.77
CA MET A 796 -98.49 -9.49 24.31
C MET A 796 -99.98 -9.46 24.69
N GLU A 797 -100.73 -10.49 24.29
CA GLU A 797 -102.09 -10.73 24.76
C GLU A 797 -102.04 -11.49 26.09
N VAL A 798 -102.60 -10.91 27.16
CA VAL A 798 -102.68 -11.55 28.47
C VAL A 798 -104.11 -11.45 28.99
N SER A 799 -104.74 -12.60 29.25
CA SER A 799 -105.95 -12.69 30.07
C SER A 799 -105.53 -12.64 31.54
N LEU A 800 -105.97 -11.63 32.28
CA LEU A 800 -105.44 -11.28 33.59
C LEU A 800 -106.57 -11.35 34.63
N GLU A 801 -106.85 -12.56 35.14
CA GLU A 801 -107.83 -12.72 36.23
C GLU A 801 -107.20 -12.76 37.63
N THR A 802 -105.88 -12.68 37.80
CA THR A 802 -105.26 -12.55 39.14
C THR A 802 -103.80 -12.11 39.06
N MET A 803 -103.51 -10.81 38.93
CA MET A 803 -102.20 -10.25 39.28
C MET A 803 -102.32 -8.73 39.55
N LYS A 804 -102.11 -8.31 40.80
CA LYS A 804 -101.71 -6.92 41.11
C LYS A 804 -100.19 -6.91 41.16
N SER A 805 -99.55 -6.52 40.06
CA SER A 805 -98.09 -6.47 39.96
C SER A 805 -97.63 -5.02 39.96
N TYR A 806 -96.69 -4.68 40.85
CA TYR A 806 -95.97 -3.40 40.81
C TYR A 806 -94.59 -3.63 40.19
N LEU A 807 -94.10 -2.70 39.36
CA LEU A 807 -92.72 -2.76 38.88
C LEU A 807 -91.81 -2.11 39.94
N ILE A 808 -90.85 -2.88 40.48
CA ILE A 808 -89.89 -2.38 41.48
C ILE A 808 -88.51 -2.30 40.84
N LEU A 809 -87.99 -1.08 40.66
CA LEU A 809 -86.62 -0.83 40.24
C LEU A 809 -85.77 -0.52 41.49
N LYS A 810 -84.72 -1.34 41.73
CA LYS A 810 -83.80 -1.16 42.86
C LYS A 810 -82.41 -0.79 42.36
N THR A 811 -81.94 0.42 42.71
CA THR A 811 -80.53 0.83 42.56
C THR A 811 -80.01 1.32 43.90
N SER A 812 -78.68 1.41 44.05
CA SER A 812 -77.90 1.45 45.30
C SER A 812 -78.19 2.57 46.31
N SER A 813 -79.26 3.37 46.16
CA SER A 813 -79.67 4.31 47.20
C SER A 813 -81.14 4.78 47.19
N GLN A 814 -81.99 4.46 46.20
CA GLN A 814 -83.43 4.80 46.25
C GLN A 814 -84.29 3.77 45.48
N LEU A 815 -85.51 3.52 45.99
CA LEU A 815 -86.51 2.62 45.41
C LEU A 815 -87.47 3.44 44.52
N VAL A 816 -87.76 3.00 43.30
CA VAL A 816 -88.79 3.60 42.44
C VAL A 816 -89.85 2.54 42.13
N VAL A 817 -91.11 2.89 42.37
CA VAL A 817 -92.26 2.01 42.14
C VAL A 817 -93.08 2.57 40.97
N LEU A 818 -93.19 1.80 39.89
CA LEU A 818 -94.03 2.14 38.75
C LEU A 818 -95.35 1.36 38.87
N ALA A 819 -96.48 2.08 38.76
CA ALA A 819 -97.82 1.52 38.75
C ALA A 819 -98.37 1.52 37.32
N ALA A 820 -99.01 0.42 36.92
CA ALA A 820 -99.67 0.26 35.62
C ALA A 820 -101.14 0.70 35.69
#